data_AF-A0A7V3TW19-F1
#
_entry.id   AF-A0A7V3TW19-F1
#
_cell.length_a   1.000
_cell.length_b   1.000
_cell.length_c   1.000
_cell.angle_alpha   90.00
_cell.angle_beta   90.00
_cell.angle_gamma   90.00
#
_symmetry.space_group_name_H-M   'P 1'
#
loop_
_entity.id
_entity.type
_entity.pdbx_description
1 polymer ?
#
loop_
_entity_poly.entity_id
_entity_poly.type
_entity_poly.pdbx_seq_one_letter_code
_entity_poly.pdbx_strand_id
1 'polypeptide(L)'
;MKKRALTGFCVFTLLLPLAAFGLSGSVRGAEPTRIDWSAWQKLPLFEDGRFKPMDTFARRIVEKITGRVNPTLAPPAGLSDNEALRKLFPDGRPRTWSAPELVFSWLVEPEKWENVPFLAATHETLRSQLLGVPLTDVSGHRLKYVTPQDVEKSVAFENYLRDLSRRRKEVEDRGGRFRMTGLDLHVARLWDAYATYRLLTFIPRPDSRVGFSPPIKVVHPVPRRVERLVDLWESVQPQITQLAEMGALRLGEDAGQTQSTDDAARNGKEAQQFVEEVAREFAALSNSIDTISVSELDRRVASLQPKVRRIALEVDSLRHRAFQVNVRSEGDAQRLDSLRSQLRLLASRVHTVAQELEALGPMIYDTGSVPNVLPAMIPACLSTETQTGEPVSPWLSLWAVLYGSPDVLRGYDLARIKQARQWFEKAAAAYRSHDPAETDNVSQSLAQFAGLLADLGRSIEPERRKLPVDEAHHDLLAQTAYPPSGYTDLEVFYNAFDPFRWAWITNLCAFGILLLSVGRVRRVALFVGLGVLVLAQVITAVGFGMRVAISGWAPVTNMFESIVFVSFVIGILGIWFVVQPVLGEAVRRAWSFVSLRFEPLARIAPDENLGSGVMGRAIKGGIVAGRLILGGVLFYYLAVVPYDVGKSRAVFDLVPEITRSLGTPSLTSVVMNILGWLVGMCILLCIVWLAPRFLAAAAVAALSTIPAALRGPELRAKIDHVVQRSPFAIAAAGLAFLTAVIAYFSPVWDKGIEALQPVLRDRLWLFAHVLTVTAGYGAGLLAWGLGNIALGYYLFGRYRYLEPGERRLRGERHRAQGGTTTTAAFVEAPEPCYTLAQYIYKCVQVAVILLTAGTILGGVWADRAWGRFWGWDPKEVWALISILVYMALLHGRYAGWVNTFGMAAGSVFGMISVVWAWYGTNFLMPAGLHAYAGEGSGGGLYVVAAFTANLLFVGLAWARYRRETHREQMIPQTRGASAGEQHRKPHEVGAVS
;
A
#
# COMPACT_ATOMS: atom_id res chain seq x y z
N MET A 1 24.78 43.84 11.01
CA MET A 1 23.43 43.44 10.54
C MET A 1 23.30 42.04 9.92
N LYS A 2 24.37 41.36 9.45
CA LYS A 2 24.26 40.05 8.75
C LYS A 2 24.14 38.78 9.65
N LYS A 3 24.46 38.85 10.95
CA LYS A 3 24.32 37.70 11.87
C LYS A 3 22.86 37.45 12.31
N ARG A 4 22.04 38.48 12.48
CA ARG A 4 20.62 38.36 12.86
C ARG A 4 19.75 37.75 11.75
N ALA A 5 20.11 37.96 10.47
CA ALA A 5 19.38 37.39 9.34
C ALA A 5 19.53 35.86 9.24
N LEU A 6 20.68 35.29 9.61
CA LEU A 6 20.91 33.84 9.54
C LEU A 6 20.26 33.10 10.71
N THR A 7 20.31 33.67 11.92
CA THR A 7 19.59 33.15 13.09
C THR A 7 18.07 33.33 12.93
N GLY A 8 17.65 34.45 12.35
CA GLY A 8 16.29 34.68 11.92
C GLY A 8 15.84 33.65 10.88
N PHE A 9 16.67 33.33 9.88
CA PHE A 9 16.33 32.37 8.82
C PHE A 9 16.14 30.93 9.33
N CYS A 10 16.95 30.45 10.28
CA CYS A 10 16.78 29.12 10.89
C CYS A 10 15.51 29.03 11.75
N VAL A 11 15.13 30.11 12.44
CA VAL A 11 13.88 30.18 13.22
C VAL A 11 12.68 30.39 12.29
N PHE A 12 12.82 31.14 11.20
CA PHE A 12 11.79 31.42 10.20
C PHE A 12 11.48 30.21 9.30
N THR A 13 12.47 29.35 9.00
CA THR A 13 12.24 28.08 8.28
C THR A 13 11.65 26.97 9.16
N LEU A 14 11.82 27.04 10.49
CA LEU A 14 11.15 26.15 11.44
C LEU A 14 9.74 26.62 11.84
N LEU A 15 9.45 27.92 11.76
CA LEU A 15 8.14 28.49 12.10
C LEU A 15 7.19 28.69 10.92
N LEU A 16 7.67 28.78 9.67
CA LEU A 16 6.79 28.83 8.50
C LEU A 16 5.87 27.59 8.34
N PRO A 17 6.30 26.35 8.67
CA PRO A 17 5.41 25.21 8.68
C PRO A 17 4.30 25.36 9.74
N LEU A 18 4.61 25.91 10.91
CA LEU A 18 3.63 26.15 11.99
C LEU A 18 2.63 27.26 11.65
N ALA A 19 3.06 28.31 10.96
CA ALA A 19 2.17 29.36 10.47
C ALA A 19 1.32 28.90 9.28
N ALA A 20 1.86 28.05 8.38
CA ALA A 20 1.08 27.41 7.31
C ALA A 20 0.11 26.34 7.84
N PHE A 21 0.43 25.68 8.95
CA PHE A 21 -0.49 24.80 9.69
C PHE A 21 -1.59 25.58 10.42
N GLY A 22 -1.32 26.81 10.86
CA GLY A 22 -2.31 27.70 11.48
C GLY A 22 -3.23 28.43 10.49
N LEU A 23 -2.84 28.52 9.20
CA LEU A 23 -3.58 29.28 8.17
C LEU A 23 -4.55 28.43 7.32
N SER A 24 -4.75 27.15 7.66
CA SER A 24 -5.88 26.35 7.14
C SER A 24 -7.10 26.35 8.08
N GLY A 25 -6.98 26.99 9.26
CA GLY A 25 -8.08 27.26 10.16
C GLY A 25 -8.54 28.71 10.03
N SER A 26 -9.62 28.94 9.29
CA SER A 26 -10.22 30.23 8.85
C SER A 26 -9.72 30.63 7.46
N VAL A 27 -10.54 30.63 6.41
CA VAL A 27 -11.91 31.12 6.28
C VAL A 27 -12.66 30.20 5.30
N ARG A 28 -13.57 29.35 5.79
CA ARG A 28 -14.71 28.89 4.96
C ARG A 28 -15.80 29.93 5.17
N GLY A 29 -15.86 30.92 4.30
CA GLY A 29 -17.08 31.71 4.15
C GLY A 29 -18.20 30.73 3.82
N ALA A 30 -19.23 30.72 4.67
CA ALA A 30 -20.41 29.92 4.44
C ALA A 30 -21.08 30.41 3.14
N GLU A 31 -21.00 29.60 2.07
CA GLU A 31 -22.04 29.63 1.04
C GLU A 31 -23.18 28.73 1.56
N PRO A 32 -24.35 29.29 1.93
CA PRO A 32 -25.42 28.57 2.63
C PRO A 32 -26.25 27.64 1.71
N THR A 33 -25.71 27.21 0.56
CA THR A 33 -26.45 26.43 -0.46
C THR A 33 -25.88 25.04 -0.73
N ARG A 34 -24.84 24.62 0.01
CA ARG A 34 -24.25 23.27 -0.12
C ARG A 34 -24.61 22.41 1.08
N ILE A 35 -25.20 21.24 0.79
CA ILE A 35 -25.45 20.18 1.77
C ILE A 35 -24.13 19.86 2.50
N ASP A 36 -24.16 19.89 3.83
CA ASP A 36 -23.05 19.42 4.64
C ASP A 36 -23.11 17.88 4.71
N TRP A 37 -22.10 17.24 4.09
CA TRP A 37 -21.94 15.79 4.06
C TRP A 37 -21.09 15.27 5.23
N SER A 38 -20.68 16.12 6.18
CA SER A 38 -19.74 15.75 7.25
C SER A 38 -20.15 14.50 8.04
N ALA A 39 -21.43 14.40 8.43
CA ALA A 39 -21.96 13.23 9.16
C ALA A 39 -21.92 11.96 8.32
N TRP A 40 -22.29 12.05 7.04
CA TRP A 40 -22.25 10.93 6.10
C TRP A 40 -20.82 10.48 5.83
N GLN A 41 -19.90 11.41 5.57
CA GLN A 41 -18.48 11.15 5.30
C GLN A 41 -17.77 10.43 6.43
N LYS A 42 -18.10 10.77 7.68
CA LYS A 42 -17.45 10.24 8.88
C LYS A 42 -18.00 8.90 9.34
N LEU A 43 -19.10 8.42 8.75
CA LEU A 43 -19.71 7.15 9.12
C LEU A 43 -18.66 6.02 9.02
N PRO A 44 -18.40 5.28 10.12
CA PRO A 44 -17.42 4.20 10.11
C PRO A 44 -17.98 2.97 9.40
N LEU A 45 -17.17 2.39 8.52
CA LEU A 45 -17.47 1.20 7.75
C LEU A 45 -16.40 0.14 7.99
N PHE A 46 -16.76 -1.13 7.89
CA PHE A 46 -15.80 -2.24 7.94
C PHE A 46 -15.71 -2.95 6.59
N GLU A 47 -14.59 -2.76 5.88
CA GLU A 47 -14.39 -3.35 4.56
C GLU A 47 -12.91 -3.69 4.38
N ASP A 48 -12.61 -4.78 3.68
CA ASP A 48 -11.26 -5.33 3.49
C ASP A 48 -10.51 -5.61 4.80
N GLY A 49 -11.21 -5.86 5.91
CA GLY A 49 -10.57 -6.16 7.20
C GLY A 49 -10.04 -4.93 7.97
N ARG A 50 -10.45 -3.71 7.62
CA ARG A 50 -10.15 -2.47 8.37
C ARG A 50 -11.37 -1.56 8.47
N PHE A 51 -11.42 -0.76 9.54
CA PHE A 51 -12.33 0.38 9.63
C PHE A 51 -11.91 1.51 8.68
N LYS A 52 -12.84 2.00 7.87
CA LYS A 52 -12.64 3.14 6.97
C LYS A 52 -13.86 4.07 7.02
N PRO A 53 -13.70 5.39 6.83
CA PRO A 53 -14.84 6.29 6.67
C PRO A 53 -15.60 6.02 5.37
N MET A 54 -16.89 6.36 5.35
CA MET A 54 -17.71 6.43 4.14
C MET A 54 -17.06 7.28 3.05
N ASP A 55 -16.31 8.34 3.39
CA ASP A 55 -15.54 9.10 2.40
C ASP A 55 -14.54 8.23 1.64
N THR A 56 -13.73 7.42 2.33
CA THR A 56 -12.76 6.53 1.67
C THR A 56 -13.46 5.49 0.80
N PHE A 57 -14.53 4.87 1.33
CA PHE A 57 -15.35 3.92 0.57
C PHE A 57 -15.92 4.55 -0.70
N ALA A 58 -16.57 5.72 -0.58
CA ALA A 58 -17.20 6.40 -1.69
C ALA A 58 -16.19 6.81 -2.76
N ARG A 59 -15.03 7.31 -2.37
CA ARG A 59 -13.94 7.67 -3.31
C ARG A 59 -13.48 6.47 -4.13
N ARG A 60 -13.32 5.30 -3.50
CA ARG A 60 -12.91 4.06 -4.17
C ARG A 60 -13.96 3.56 -5.15
N ILE A 61 -15.22 3.51 -4.72
CA ILE A 61 -16.35 3.07 -5.55
C ILE A 61 -16.55 4.01 -6.75
N VAL A 62 -16.54 5.32 -6.52
CA VAL A 62 -16.70 6.32 -7.59
C VAL A 62 -15.51 6.32 -8.55
N GLU A 63 -14.27 6.15 -8.06
CA GLU A 63 -13.10 6.01 -8.93
C GLU A 63 -13.15 4.71 -9.74
N LYS A 64 -13.62 3.61 -9.16
CA LYS A 64 -13.81 2.34 -9.86
C LYS A 64 -14.84 2.45 -11.00
N ILE A 65 -15.95 3.14 -10.75
CA ILE A 65 -17.06 3.29 -11.69
C ILE A 65 -16.77 4.34 -12.78
N THR A 66 -16.25 5.51 -12.38
CA THR A 66 -16.10 6.70 -13.25
C THR A 66 -14.65 6.98 -13.66
N GLY A 67 -13.68 6.22 -13.15
CA GLY A 67 -12.25 6.44 -13.39
C GLY A 67 -11.67 7.68 -12.71
N ARG A 68 -12.47 8.42 -11.92
CA ARG A 68 -12.04 9.63 -11.17
C ARG A 68 -12.73 9.68 -9.82
N VAL A 69 -12.05 10.19 -8.82
CA VAL A 69 -12.61 10.34 -7.46
C VAL A 69 -13.75 11.36 -7.41
N ASN A 70 -13.58 12.53 -8.04
CA ASN A 70 -14.59 13.59 -8.13
C ASN A 70 -14.88 13.88 -9.61
N PRO A 71 -15.76 13.12 -10.26
CA PRO A 71 -16.02 13.26 -11.69
C PRO A 71 -16.77 14.56 -11.98
N THR A 72 -16.48 15.16 -13.14
CA THR A 72 -17.28 16.24 -13.71
C THR A 72 -18.17 15.63 -14.77
N LEU A 73 -19.46 15.54 -14.47
CA LEU A 73 -20.44 14.86 -15.32
C LEU A 73 -21.22 15.90 -16.11
N ALA A 74 -21.43 15.62 -17.39
CA ALA A 74 -22.21 16.45 -18.29
C ALA A 74 -23.68 15.99 -18.29
N PRO A 75 -24.63 16.91 -18.52
CA PRO A 75 -26.02 16.53 -18.72
C PRO A 75 -26.17 15.63 -19.95
N PRO A 76 -27.08 14.64 -19.92
CA PRO A 76 -27.35 13.78 -21.07
C PRO A 76 -28.06 14.54 -22.20
N ALA A 77 -27.96 14.01 -23.43
CA ALA A 77 -28.71 14.52 -24.58
C ALA A 77 -30.23 14.40 -24.34
N GLY A 78 -31.00 15.43 -24.67
CA GLY A 78 -32.45 15.46 -24.43
C GLY A 78 -32.88 15.98 -23.05
N LEU A 79 -32.01 16.69 -22.32
CA LEU A 79 -32.35 17.34 -21.02
C LEU A 79 -33.61 18.23 -21.10
N SER A 80 -33.92 18.78 -22.28
CA SER A 80 -35.13 19.58 -22.51
C SER A 80 -36.42 18.80 -22.27
N ASP A 81 -36.42 17.47 -22.38
CA ASP A 81 -37.68 16.72 -22.45
C ASP A 81 -37.99 15.97 -21.13
N ASN A 82 -37.05 15.93 -20.18
CA ASN A 82 -37.16 15.14 -18.96
C ASN A 82 -36.97 15.98 -17.68
N GLU A 83 -38.07 16.23 -16.96
CA GLU A 83 -38.09 17.02 -15.73
C GLU A 83 -37.17 16.45 -14.62
N ALA A 84 -37.05 15.11 -14.52
CA ALA A 84 -36.21 14.48 -13.51
C ALA A 84 -34.72 14.75 -13.73
N LEU A 85 -34.29 14.86 -14.99
CA LEU A 85 -32.90 15.18 -15.36
C LEU A 85 -32.57 16.66 -15.18
N ARG A 86 -33.56 17.55 -15.37
CA ARG A 86 -33.41 18.99 -15.06
C ARG A 86 -33.15 19.24 -13.58
N LYS A 87 -33.70 18.40 -12.69
CA LYS A 87 -33.43 18.49 -11.24
C LYS A 87 -31.98 18.14 -10.89
N LEU A 88 -31.38 17.15 -11.57
CA LEU A 88 -29.97 16.79 -11.38
C LEU A 88 -29.00 17.84 -11.94
N PHE A 89 -29.38 18.49 -13.06
CA PHE A 89 -28.59 19.54 -13.72
C PHE A 89 -29.41 20.83 -13.89
N PRO A 90 -29.64 21.60 -12.80
CA PRO A 90 -30.53 22.77 -12.83
C PRO A 90 -30.08 23.85 -13.82
N ASP A 91 -28.77 24.05 -13.99
CA ASP A 91 -28.21 25.04 -14.92
C ASP A 91 -27.96 24.50 -16.34
N GLY A 92 -28.25 23.21 -16.60
CA GLY A 92 -27.91 22.56 -17.87
C GLY A 92 -26.41 22.52 -18.18
N ARG A 93 -25.55 22.71 -17.17
CA ARG A 93 -24.08 22.75 -17.29
C ARG A 93 -23.43 21.55 -16.61
N PRO A 94 -22.24 21.11 -17.07
CA PRO A 94 -21.47 20.09 -16.37
C PRO A 94 -21.16 20.51 -14.92
N ARG A 95 -21.37 19.58 -13.97
CA ARG A 95 -21.13 19.79 -12.53
C ARG A 95 -20.10 18.79 -12.03
N THR A 96 -19.22 19.24 -11.13
CA THR A 96 -18.33 18.35 -10.37
C THR A 96 -19.06 17.80 -9.15
N TRP A 97 -19.08 16.48 -9.05
CA TRP A 97 -19.72 15.76 -7.95
C TRP A 97 -18.68 15.33 -6.92
N SER A 98 -19.01 15.44 -5.64
CA SER A 98 -18.20 14.83 -4.59
C SER A 98 -18.50 13.33 -4.50
N ALA A 99 -17.49 12.51 -4.21
CA ALA A 99 -17.71 11.06 -4.14
C ALA A 99 -18.81 10.63 -3.14
N PRO A 100 -18.87 11.17 -1.90
CA PRO A 100 -19.90 10.80 -0.92
C PRO A 100 -21.32 11.18 -1.35
N GLU A 101 -21.47 12.33 -2.00
CA GLU A 101 -22.74 12.81 -2.58
C GLU A 101 -23.20 11.90 -3.72
N LEU A 102 -22.28 11.52 -4.62
CA LEU A 102 -22.61 10.69 -5.77
C LEU A 102 -23.05 9.28 -5.35
N VAL A 103 -22.35 8.68 -4.37
CA VAL A 103 -22.78 7.39 -3.79
C VAL A 103 -24.15 7.52 -3.14
N PHE A 104 -24.39 8.57 -2.35
CA PHE A 104 -25.71 8.77 -1.73
C PHE A 104 -26.82 8.94 -2.77
N SER A 105 -26.58 9.70 -3.85
CA SER A 105 -27.51 9.88 -4.96
C SER A 105 -27.78 8.56 -5.69
N TRP A 106 -26.77 7.73 -5.94
CA TRP A 106 -26.95 6.39 -6.51
C TRP A 106 -27.78 5.46 -5.61
N LEU A 107 -27.64 5.55 -4.28
CA LEU A 107 -28.41 4.76 -3.33
C LEU A 107 -29.89 5.18 -3.27
N VAL A 108 -30.18 6.49 -3.42
CA VAL A 108 -31.51 7.06 -3.18
C VAL A 108 -32.35 7.20 -4.46
N GLU A 109 -31.72 7.48 -5.59
CA GLU A 109 -32.41 7.77 -6.86
C GLU A 109 -31.76 7.10 -8.09
N PRO A 110 -31.49 5.78 -8.05
CA PRO A 110 -30.77 5.07 -9.12
C PRO A 110 -31.44 5.20 -10.49
N GLU A 111 -32.78 5.27 -10.53
CA GLU A 111 -33.56 5.39 -11.77
C GLU A 111 -33.21 6.64 -12.59
N LYS A 112 -32.80 7.74 -11.94
CA LYS A 112 -32.44 8.98 -12.65
C LYS A 112 -31.07 8.89 -13.32
N TRP A 113 -30.20 8.00 -12.83
CA TRP A 113 -28.82 7.84 -13.29
C TRP A 113 -28.71 6.90 -14.49
N GLU A 114 -29.75 6.15 -14.82
CA GLU A 114 -29.77 5.19 -15.94
C GLU A 114 -29.38 5.79 -17.30
N ASN A 115 -29.78 7.05 -17.52
CA ASN A 115 -29.54 7.77 -18.77
C ASN A 115 -28.40 8.79 -18.66
N VAL A 116 -27.69 8.86 -17.52
CA VAL A 116 -26.60 9.82 -17.32
C VAL A 116 -25.27 9.13 -17.68
N PRO A 117 -24.43 9.74 -18.54
CA PRO A 117 -23.16 9.12 -18.92
C PRO A 117 -22.13 9.33 -17.82
N PHE A 118 -21.86 8.27 -17.04
CA PHE A 118 -20.84 8.29 -15.98
C PHE A 118 -19.88 7.08 -15.97
N LEU A 119 -20.21 5.99 -16.69
CA LEU A 119 -19.35 4.81 -16.75
C LEU A 119 -18.13 5.07 -17.64
N ALA A 120 -16.92 4.89 -17.13
CA ALA A 120 -15.71 5.22 -17.88
C ALA A 120 -15.45 4.24 -19.04
N ALA A 121 -15.51 4.73 -20.29
CA ALA A 121 -15.23 3.96 -21.49
C ALA A 121 -14.29 4.74 -22.42
N THR A 122 -12.99 4.73 -22.11
CA THR A 122 -12.00 5.54 -22.85
C THR A 122 -11.63 4.96 -24.22
N HIS A 123 -11.68 3.64 -24.38
CA HIS A 123 -11.31 2.93 -25.60
C HIS A 123 -12.28 3.19 -26.76
N GLU A 124 -11.75 3.44 -27.97
CA GLU A 124 -12.57 3.82 -29.15
C GLU A 124 -13.37 2.64 -29.67
N THR A 125 -12.71 1.51 -29.94
CA THR A 125 -13.35 0.27 -30.46
C THR A 125 -14.47 -0.23 -29.54
N LEU A 126 -14.31 -0.04 -28.23
CA LEU A 126 -15.33 -0.44 -27.25
C LEU A 126 -16.61 0.38 -27.44
N ARG A 127 -16.48 1.69 -27.71
CA ARG A 127 -17.63 2.57 -27.85
C ARG A 127 -18.25 2.50 -29.25
N SER A 128 -17.44 2.51 -30.29
CA SER A 128 -17.94 2.54 -31.66
C SER A 128 -18.45 1.17 -32.13
N GLN A 129 -17.67 0.10 -31.91
CA GLN A 129 -18.00 -1.22 -32.46
C GLN A 129 -18.84 -2.08 -31.53
N LEU A 130 -18.62 -2.01 -30.21
CA LEU A 130 -19.40 -2.81 -29.26
C LEU A 130 -20.64 -2.05 -28.77
N LEU A 131 -20.51 -0.81 -28.27
CA LEU A 131 -21.66 -0.10 -27.71
C LEU A 131 -22.49 0.70 -28.73
N GLY A 132 -21.93 1.02 -29.90
CA GLY A 132 -22.63 1.82 -30.93
C GLY A 132 -22.84 3.29 -30.54
N VAL A 133 -22.07 3.82 -29.59
CA VAL A 133 -22.21 5.18 -29.05
C VAL A 133 -21.30 6.16 -29.79
N PRO A 134 -21.75 7.41 -30.09
CA PRO A 134 -20.91 8.41 -30.75
C PRO A 134 -19.62 8.71 -29.96
N LEU A 135 -18.51 8.93 -30.68
CA LEU A 135 -17.20 9.20 -30.09
C LEU A 135 -17.06 10.65 -29.62
N THR A 136 -17.79 11.56 -30.24
CA THR A 136 -17.77 13.00 -30.00
C THR A 136 -19.18 13.52 -29.79
N ASP A 137 -19.31 14.51 -28.90
CA ASP A 137 -20.51 15.33 -28.76
C ASP A 137 -20.71 16.25 -29.98
N VAL A 138 -21.88 16.90 -30.10
CA VAL A 138 -22.25 17.85 -31.16
C VAL A 138 -21.24 19.00 -31.29
N SER A 139 -20.54 19.32 -30.20
CA SER A 139 -19.49 20.36 -30.15
C SER A 139 -18.08 19.84 -30.50
N GLY A 140 -17.93 18.60 -30.96
CA GLY A 140 -16.64 17.98 -31.30
C GLY A 140 -15.82 17.49 -30.11
N HIS A 141 -16.32 17.60 -28.88
CA HIS A 141 -15.64 17.10 -27.69
C HIS A 141 -15.69 15.58 -27.60
N ARG A 142 -14.55 14.93 -27.38
CA ARG A 142 -14.48 13.48 -27.21
C ARG A 142 -15.21 13.03 -25.95
N LEU A 143 -16.27 12.23 -26.12
CA LEU A 143 -16.98 11.62 -25.01
C LEU A 143 -16.06 10.61 -24.31
N LYS A 144 -16.17 10.51 -22.99
CA LYS A 144 -15.36 9.59 -22.16
C LYS A 144 -16.23 8.61 -21.37
N TYR A 145 -17.51 8.93 -21.27
CA TYR A 145 -18.47 8.24 -20.44
C TYR A 145 -19.57 7.65 -21.30
N VAL A 146 -20.12 6.52 -20.86
CA VAL A 146 -21.31 5.87 -21.43
C VAL A 146 -22.37 5.74 -20.36
N THR A 147 -23.63 5.62 -20.75
CA THR A 147 -24.73 5.43 -19.81
C THR A 147 -24.83 3.94 -19.41
N PRO A 148 -25.34 3.61 -18.21
CA PRO A 148 -25.70 2.23 -17.88
C PRO A 148 -26.62 1.59 -18.91
N GLN A 149 -27.57 2.37 -19.45
CA GLN A 149 -28.50 1.89 -20.46
C GLN A 149 -27.83 1.53 -21.80
N ASP A 150 -26.78 2.25 -22.21
CA ASP A 150 -26.01 1.92 -23.43
C ASP A 150 -25.31 0.56 -23.30
N VAL A 151 -24.82 0.24 -22.09
CA VAL A 151 -24.17 -1.05 -21.80
C VAL A 151 -25.20 -2.17 -21.84
N GLU A 152 -26.38 -1.97 -21.26
CA GLU A 152 -27.45 -2.96 -21.26
C GLU A 152 -28.04 -3.21 -22.66
N LYS A 153 -28.30 -2.16 -23.44
CA LYS A 153 -28.93 -2.32 -24.76
C LYS A 153 -28.02 -2.97 -25.81
N SER A 154 -26.71 -3.02 -25.56
CA SER A 154 -25.75 -3.55 -26.53
C SER A 154 -25.66 -5.09 -26.51
N VAL A 155 -26.28 -5.70 -27.51
CA VAL A 155 -26.15 -7.14 -27.80
C VAL A 155 -24.71 -7.52 -28.19
N ALA A 156 -24.00 -6.62 -28.90
CA ALA A 156 -22.62 -6.87 -29.31
C ALA A 156 -21.66 -6.94 -28.12
N PHE A 157 -21.85 -6.08 -27.11
CA PHE A 157 -21.08 -6.10 -25.88
C PHE A 157 -21.32 -7.39 -25.08
N GLU A 158 -22.58 -7.83 -24.97
CA GLU A 158 -22.94 -9.08 -24.31
C GLU A 158 -22.30 -10.30 -24.97
N ASN A 159 -22.39 -10.40 -26.30
CA ASN A 159 -21.79 -11.48 -27.07
C ASN A 159 -20.26 -11.55 -26.87
N TYR A 160 -19.61 -10.39 -26.77
CA TYR A 160 -18.18 -10.31 -26.51
C TYR A 160 -17.83 -10.79 -25.10
N LEU A 161 -18.63 -10.46 -24.08
CA LEU A 161 -18.43 -10.96 -22.72
C LEU A 161 -18.58 -12.49 -22.64
N ARG A 162 -19.57 -13.06 -23.34
CA ARG A 162 -19.75 -14.51 -23.43
C ARG A 162 -18.56 -15.18 -24.10
N ASP A 163 -18.06 -14.62 -25.20
CA ASP A 163 -16.86 -15.11 -25.88
C ASP A 163 -15.62 -15.01 -24.97
N LEU A 164 -15.43 -13.89 -24.27
CA LEU A 164 -14.34 -13.69 -23.32
C LEU A 164 -14.37 -14.74 -22.20
N SER A 165 -15.55 -15.00 -21.63
CA SER A 165 -15.72 -16.03 -20.60
C SER A 165 -15.43 -17.44 -21.13
N ARG A 166 -15.84 -17.74 -22.38
CA ARG A 166 -15.55 -19.02 -23.04
C ARG A 166 -14.04 -19.19 -23.26
N ARG A 167 -13.38 -18.20 -23.87
CA ARG A 167 -11.92 -18.20 -24.10
C ARG A 167 -11.13 -18.35 -22.80
N ARG A 168 -11.58 -17.71 -21.72
CA ARG A 168 -10.99 -17.85 -20.39
C ARG A 168 -11.08 -19.29 -19.90
N LYS A 169 -12.29 -19.87 -19.91
CA LYS A 169 -12.55 -21.24 -19.46
C LYS A 169 -11.73 -22.27 -20.25
N GLU A 170 -11.67 -22.14 -21.58
CA GLU A 170 -10.89 -23.04 -22.44
C GLU A 170 -9.38 -23.04 -22.12
N VAL A 171 -8.83 -21.90 -21.70
CA VAL A 171 -7.41 -21.80 -21.31
C VAL A 171 -7.20 -22.37 -19.91
N GLU A 172 -8.11 -22.10 -18.97
CA GLU A 172 -8.07 -22.62 -17.60
C GLU A 172 -8.21 -24.17 -17.59
N ASP A 173 -9.12 -24.73 -18.39
CA ASP A 173 -9.31 -26.19 -18.54
C ASP A 173 -8.07 -26.89 -19.12
N ARG A 174 -7.24 -26.18 -19.90
CA ARG A 174 -5.95 -26.66 -20.43
C ARG A 174 -4.78 -26.46 -19.47
N GLY A 175 -5.04 -25.99 -18.23
CA GLY A 175 -4.01 -25.67 -17.24
C GLY A 175 -3.19 -24.42 -17.57
N GLY A 176 -3.60 -23.63 -18.57
CA GLY A 176 -2.99 -22.36 -18.93
C GLY A 176 -3.54 -21.18 -18.11
N ARG A 177 -2.86 -20.03 -18.13
CA ARG A 177 -3.38 -18.77 -17.55
C ARG A 177 -3.86 -17.83 -18.66
N PHE A 178 -5.13 -17.44 -18.59
CA PHE A 178 -5.72 -16.49 -19.53
C PHE A 178 -5.26 -15.07 -19.23
N ARG A 179 -4.62 -14.39 -20.19
CA ARG A 179 -4.18 -12.99 -20.04
C ARG A 179 -5.05 -12.03 -20.86
N MET A 180 -5.80 -11.18 -20.19
CA MET A 180 -6.60 -10.11 -20.83
C MET A 180 -5.67 -9.00 -21.35
N THR A 181 -5.73 -8.69 -22.65
CA THR A 181 -4.95 -7.60 -23.25
C THR A 181 -5.78 -6.76 -24.22
N GLY A 182 -5.42 -5.49 -24.39
CA GLY A 182 -6.11 -4.59 -25.33
C GLY A 182 -7.59 -4.41 -25.00
N LEU A 183 -8.46 -4.77 -25.95
CA LEU A 183 -9.91 -4.63 -25.85
C LEU A 183 -10.51 -5.47 -24.71
N ASP A 184 -10.01 -6.69 -24.48
CA ASP A 184 -10.49 -7.60 -23.42
C ASP A 184 -10.46 -6.92 -22.04
N LEU A 185 -9.36 -6.22 -21.75
CA LEU A 185 -9.17 -5.52 -20.47
C LEU A 185 -10.14 -4.34 -20.32
N HIS A 186 -10.40 -3.60 -21.40
CA HIS A 186 -11.32 -2.47 -21.37
C HIS A 186 -12.78 -2.92 -21.24
N VAL A 187 -13.15 -4.02 -21.91
CA VAL A 187 -14.47 -4.66 -21.75
C VAL A 187 -14.66 -5.15 -20.32
N ALA A 188 -13.69 -5.86 -19.76
CA ALA A 188 -13.75 -6.37 -18.39
C ALA A 188 -13.87 -5.23 -17.36
N ARG A 189 -13.12 -4.13 -17.53
CA ARG A 189 -13.21 -2.94 -16.65
C ARG A 189 -14.57 -2.25 -16.73
N LEU A 190 -15.12 -2.11 -17.93
CA LEU A 190 -16.45 -1.50 -18.10
C LEU A 190 -17.53 -2.39 -17.45
N TRP A 191 -17.44 -3.71 -17.65
CA TRP A 191 -18.36 -4.66 -17.01
C TRP A 191 -18.26 -4.62 -15.48
N ASP A 192 -17.04 -4.58 -14.93
CA ASP A 192 -16.81 -4.49 -13.49
C ASP A 192 -17.35 -3.17 -12.89
N ALA A 193 -17.15 -2.04 -13.59
CA ALA A 193 -17.74 -0.74 -13.22
C ALA A 193 -19.28 -0.79 -13.22
N TYR A 194 -19.88 -1.34 -14.28
CA TYR A 194 -21.32 -1.50 -14.42
C TYR A 194 -21.90 -2.45 -13.35
N ALA A 195 -21.27 -3.60 -13.12
CA ALA A 195 -21.66 -4.56 -12.11
C ALA A 195 -21.56 -3.96 -10.70
N THR A 196 -20.48 -3.24 -10.39
CA THR A 196 -20.31 -2.55 -9.10
C THR A 196 -21.43 -1.54 -8.87
N TYR A 197 -21.77 -0.72 -9.88
CA TYR A 197 -22.90 0.21 -9.80
C TYR A 197 -24.21 -0.53 -9.51
N ARG A 198 -24.53 -1.59 -10.27
CA ARG A 198 -25.74 -2.39 -10.09
C ARG A 198 -25.83 -3.08 -8.71
N LEU A 199 -24.71 -3.58 -8.20
CA LEU A 199 -24.63 -4.23 -6.89
C LEU A 199 -24.70 -3.22 -5.73
N LEU A 200 -24.24 -1.98 -5.94
CA LEU A 200 -24.34 -0.89 -4.98
C LEU A 200 -25.78 -0.40 -4.83
N THR A 201 -26.46 -0.11 -5.95
CA THR A 201 -27.82 0.48 -5.98
C THR A 201 -28.94 -0.50 -5.66
N PHE A 202 -28.62 -1.55 -4.88
CA PHE A 202 -29.48 -2.68 -4.52
C PHE A 202 -30.97 -2.33 -4.60
N ILE A 203 -31.63 -2.89 -5.61
CA ILE A 203 -33.08 -2.88 -5.70
C ILE A 203 -33.52 -4.16 -5.00
N PRO A 204 -33.91 -4.14 -3.71
CA PRO A 204 -34.65 -5.28 -3.17
C PRO A 204 -35.87 -5.40 -4.07
N ARG A 205 -35.94 -6.46 -4.88
CA ARG A 205 -37.11 -6.67 -5.75
C ARG A 205 -38.29 -7.04 -4.88
N PRO A 206 -39.38 -6.26 -4.91
CA PRO A 206 -40.69 -6.89 -5.08
C PRO A 206 -41.18 -6.77 -6.53
N ASP A 207 -40.82 -5.67 -7.20
CA ASP A 207 -41.48 -5.26 -8.44
C ASP A 207 -40.44 -4.78 -9.47
N SER A 208 -39.57 -5.67 -9.96
CA SER A 208 -39.01 -5.40 -11.29
C SER A 208 -40.20 -5.29 -12.22
N ARG A 209 -40.54 -4.07 -12.65
CA ARG A 209 -41.61 -3.81 -13.63
C ARG A 209 -41.66 -4.95 -14.64
N VAL A 210 -42.83 -5.55 -14.80
CA VAL A 210 -43.10 -6.56 -15.83
C VAL A 210 -42.56 -6.01 -17.15
N GLY A 211 -41.43 -6.55 -17.63
CA GLY A 211 -40.79 -6.13 -18.88
C GLY A 211 -39.33 -5.65 -18.80
N PHE A 212 -38.72 -5.47 -17.62
CA PHE A 212 -37.29 -5.11 -17.52
C PHE A 212 -36.44 -6.27 -16.97
N SER A 213 -36.16 -7.24 -17.84
CA SER A 213 -35.02 -8.15 -17.62
C SER A 213 -33.76 -7.45 -18.15
N PRO A 214 -32.74 -7.18 -17.32
CA PRO A 214 -31.46 -6.75 -17.88
C PRO A 214 -30.95 -7.90 -18.76
N PRO A 215 -30.59 -7.66 -20.03
CA PRO A 215 -30.10 -8.69 -20.94
C PRO A 215 -28.76 -9.26 -20.46
N ILE A 216 -28.00 -8.51 -19.66
CA ILE A 216 -26.76 -8.96 -19.03
C ILE A 216 -26.99 -9.29 -17.55
N LYS A 217 -27.02 -10.59 -17.21
CA LYS A 217 -27.11 -11.06 -15.82
C LYS A 217 -25.84 -10.68 -15.05
N VAL A 218 -25.91 -9.67 -14.17
CA VAL A 218 -24.92 -9.49 -13.10
C VAL A 218 -25.18 -10.61 -12.10
N VAL A 219 -24.29 -11.60 -12.03
CA VAL A 219 -24.44 -12.73 -11.11
C VAL A 219 -24.22 -12.22 -9.69
N HIS A 220 -25.30 -12.16 -8.92
CA HIS A 220 -25.21 -11.93 -7.47
C HIS A 220 -24.42 -13.08 -6.84
N PRO A 221 -23.61 -12.86 -5.78
CA PRO A 221 -22.90 -13.96 -5.10
C PRO A 221 -23.84 -14.98 -4.43
N VAL A 222 -25.12 -14.62 -4.22
CA VAL A 222 -26.07 -15.39 -3.40
C VAL A 222 -26.50 -16.70 -4.08
N PRO A 223 -26.89 -16.74 -5.37
CA PRO A 223 -27.18 -18.00 -6.06
C PRO A 223 -26.10 -19.08 -5.88
N ARG A 224 -24.82 -18.74 -6.11
CA ARG A 224 -23.71 -19.70 -5.92
C ARG A 224 -23.54 -20.17 -4.47
N ARG A 225 -23.87 -19.33 -3.49
CA ARG A 225 -23.85 -19.71 -2.07
C ARG A 225 -25.01 -20.63 -1.73
N VAL A 226 -26.19 -20.34 -2.25
CA VAL A 226 -27.39 -21.18 -2.07
C VAL A 226 -27.20 -22.54 -2.75
N GLU A 227 -26.66 -22.60 -3.97
CA GLU A 227 -26.30 -23.86 -4.66
C GLU A 227 -25.39 -24.72 -3.77
N ARG A 228 -24.29 -24.14 -3.26
CA ARG A 228 -23.37 -24.87 -2.36
C ARG A 228 -24.02 -25.29 -1.05
N LEU A 229 -24.91 -24.48 -0.50
CA LEU A 229 -25.65 -24.83 0.72
C LEU A 229 -26.56 -26.03 0.47
N VAL A 230 -27.21 -26.07 -0.70
CA VAL A 230 -28.01 -27.22 -1.14
C VAL A 230 -27.11 -28.45 -1.32
N ASP A 231 -25.97 -28.33 -2.00
CA ASP A 231 -25.00 -29.43 -2.16
C ASP A 231 -24.52 -29.98 -0.80
N LEU A 232 -24.24 -29.09 0.15
CA LEU A 232 -23.84 -29.46 1.51
C LEU A 232 -24.96 -30.21 2.24
N TRP A 233 -26.21 -29.76 2.12
CA TRP A 233 -27.37 -30.45 2.67
C TRP A 233 -27.57 -31.83 2.03
N GLU A 234 -27.52 -31.93 0.70
CA GLU A 234 -27.65 -33.20 -0.02
C GLU A 234 -26.56 -34.21 0.38
N SER A 235 -25.38 -33.74 0.78
CA SER A 235 -24.29 -34.61 1.26
C SER A 235 -24.56 -35.25 2.63
N VAL A 236 -25.36 -34.62 3.49
CA VAL A 236 -25.65 -35.09 4.86
C VAL A 236 -27.04 -35.70 5.01
N GLN A 237 -27.99 -35.30 4.16
CA GLN A 237 -29.38 -35.74 4.21
C GLN A 237 -29.53 -37.27 4.31
N PRO A 238 -28.88 -38.11 3.48
CA PRO A 238 -29.10 -39.57 3.53
C PRO A 238 -28.78 -40.18 4.90
N GLN A 239 -27.73 -39.69 5.55
CA GLN A 239 -27.30 -40.17 6.86
C GLN A 239 -28.25 -39.71 7.97
N ILE A 240 -28.78 -38.49 7.88
CA ILE A 240 -29.80 -37.97 8.82
C ILE A 240 -31.11 -38.76 8.68
N THR A 241 -31.55 -39.03 7.44
CA THR A 241 -32.76 -39.82 7.18
C THR A 241 -32.63 -41.24 7.75
N GLN A 242 -31.49 -41.91 7.57
CA GLN A 242 -31.25 -43.22 8.17
C GLN A 242 -31.32 -43.18 9.71
N LEU A 243 -30.76 -42.14 10.34
CA LEU A 243 -30.85 -41.96 11.80
C LEU A 243 -32.29 -41.69 12.27
N ALA A 244 -33.09 -40.97 11.48
CA ALA A 244 -34.50 -40.73 11.75
C ALA A 244 -35.33 -42.04 11.63
N GLU A 245 -35.12 -42.84 10.59
CA GLU A 245 -35.79 -44.13 10.36
C GLU A 245 -35.57 -45.11 11.52
N MET A 246 -34.35 -45.13 12.07
CA MET A 246 -33.99 -45.96 13.23
C MET A 246 -34.58 -45.45 14.55
N GLY A 247 -35.21 -44.27 14.57
CA GLY A 247 -35.72 -43.64 15.81
C GLY A 247 -34.63 -43.10 16.73
N ALA A 248 -33.41 -42.88 16.21
CA ALA A 248 -32.28 -42.39 16.99
C ALA A 248 -32.34 -40.86 17.25
N LEU A 249 -33.07 -40.11 16.40
CA LEU A 249 -33.25 -38.67 16.51
C LEU A 249 -34.56 -38.30 17.24
N ARG A 250 -34.52 -37.27 18.09
CA ARG A 250 -35.68 -36.79 18.87
C ARG A 250 -36.12 -35.40 18.38
N LEU A 251 -36.82 -35.36 17.24
CA LEU A 251 -37.17 -34.10 16.57
C LEU A 251 -38.65 -33.68 16.73
N GLY A 252 -39.48 -34.43 17.45
CA GLY A 252 -40.89 -34.11 17.72
C GLY A 252 -41.09 -33.07 18.84
N GLU A 253 -42.20 -32.32 18.84
CA GLU A 253 -42.50 -31.28 19.84
C GLU A 253 -42.73 -31.84 21.26
N ASP A 254 -43.19 -33.09 21.37
CA ASP A 254 -43.49 -33.80 22.64
C ASP A 254 -42.48 -34.92 22.97
N ALA A 255 -41.22 -34.80 22.54
CA ALA A 255 -40.21 -35.84 22.74
C ALA A 255 -39.86 -36.05 24.23
N GLY A 256 -40.58 -36.95 24.90
CA GLY A 256 -40.37 -37.32 26.30
C GLY A 256 -39.04 -38.03 26.55
N GLN A 257 -38.57 -38.01 27.81
CA GLN A 257 -37.33 -38.69 28.23
C GLN A 257 -37.46 -40.22 28.32
N THR A 258 -38.67 -40.77 28.24
CA THR A 258 -38.97 -42.18 28.49
C THR A 258 -38.46 -43.12 27.38
N GLN A 259 -37.89 -44.25 27.80
CA GLN A 259 -37.14 -45.23 27.00
C GLN A 259 -37.98 -46.49 26.67
N SER A 260 -39.25 -46.36 26.26
CA SER A 260 -40.02 -47.52 25.78
C SER A 260 -39.78 -47.75 24.27
N THR A 261 -39.97 -49.00 23.81
CA THR A 261 -39.89 -49.36 22.38
C THR A 261 -40.98 -48.68 21.54
N ASP A 262 -42.15 -48.41 22.13
CA ASP A 262 -43.27 -47.71 21.49
C ASP A 262 -42.95 -46.22 21.29
N ASP A 263 -42.20 -45.61 22.22
CA ASP A 263 -41.72 -44.23 22.09
C ASP A 263 -40.68 -44.09 20.96
N ALA A 264 -39.82 -45.10 20.74
CA ALA A 264 -38.89 -45.13 19.61
C ALA A 264 -39.62 -45.28 18.26
N ALA A 265 -40.76 -45.99 18.25
CA ALA A 265 -41.65 -46.10 17.09
C ALA A 265 -42.31 -44.76 16.72
N ARG A 266 -42.76 -44.02 17.72
CA ARG A 266 -43.35 -42.69 17.55
C ARG A 266 -42.30 -41.65 17.15
N ASN A 267 -41.20 -41.56 17.89
CA ASN A 267 -40.12 -40.60 17.65
C ASN A 267 -39.50 -40.73 16.24
N GLY A 268 -39.30 -41.95 15.75
CA GLY A 268 -38.76 -42.15 14.40
C GLY A 268 -39.70 -41.70 13.28
N LYS A 269 -41.03 -41.85 13.45
CA LYS A 269 -42.00 -41.33 12.47
C LYS A 269 -42.04 -39.79 12.47
N GLU A 270 -42.06 -39.19 13.65
CA GLU A 270 -42.04 -37.72 13.81
C GLU A 270 -40.73 -37.12 13.27
N ALA A 271 -39.58 -37.75 13.57
CA ALA A 271 -38.28 -37.33 13.06
C ALA A 271 -38.17 -37.47 11.54
N GLN A 272 -38.70 -38.55 10.96
CA GLN A 272 -38.71 -38.74 9.52
C GLN A 272 -39.53 -37.66 8.81
N GLN A 273 -40.74 -37.38 9.29
CA GLN A 273 -41.60 -36.32 8.74
C GLN A 273 -40.92 -34.95 8.80
N PHE A 274 -40.24 -34.65 9.90
CA PHE A 274 -39.51 -33.39 10.06
C PHE A 274 -38.34 -33.25 9.08
N VAL A 275 -37.54 -34.32 8.90
CA VAL A 275 -36.41 -34.32 7.95
C VAL A 275 -36.91 -34.23 6.50
N GLU A 276 -38.01 -34.91 6.15
CA GLU A 276 -38.64 -34.81 4.83
C GLU A 276 -39.24 -33.43 4.55
N GLU A 277 -39.76 -32.73 5.56
CA GLU A 277 -40.20 -31.34 5.45
C GLU A 277 -39.03 -30.41 5.13
N VAL A 278 -37.92 -30.52 5.88
CA VAL A 278 -36.71 -29.73 5.63
C VAL A 278 -36.13 -30.01 4.25
N ALA A 279 -36.08 -31.27 3.83
CA ALA A 279 -35.60 -31.65 2.49
C ALA A 279 -36.48 -31.05 1.38
N ARG A 280 -37.81 -31.01 1.55
CA ARG A 280 -38.72 -30.35 0.61
C ARG A 280 -38.48 -28.85 0.51
N GLU A 281 -38.20 -28.18 1.62
CA GLU A 281 -37.88 -26.75 1.62
C GLU A 281 -36.54 -26.45 0.92
N PHE A 282 -35.50 -27.26 1.12
CA PHE A 282 -34.23 -27.13 0.39
C PHE A 282 -34.41 -27.39 -1.12
N ALA A 283 -35.19 -28.40 -1.51
CA ALA A 283 -35.51 -28.65 -2.91
C ALA A 283 -36.29 -27.48 -3.54
N ALA A 284 -37.23 -26.88 -2.81
CA ALA A 284 -37.96 -25.70 -3.25
C ALA A 284 -37.06 -24.47 -3.39
N LEU A 285 -36.05 -24.32 -2.52
CA LEU A 285 -35.03 -23.27 -2.60
C LEU A 285 -34.17 -23.42 -3.85
N SER A 286 -33.68 -24.63 -4.13
CA SER A 286 -32.90 -24.95 -5.33
C SER A 286 -33.67 -24.65 -6.62
N ASN A 287 -34.93 -25.09 -6.70
CA ASN A 287 -35.77 -24.92 -7.90
C ASN A 287 -36.18 -23.46 -8.18
N SER A 288 -36.15 -22.58 -7.17
CA SER A 288 -36.62 -21.19 -7.30
C SER A 288 -35.50 -20.14 -7.34
N ILE A 289 -34.25 -20.57 -7.25
CA ILE A 289 -33.07 -19.71 -7.04
C ILE A 289 -32.91 -18.57 -8.06
N ASP A 290 -33.28 -18.81 -9.33
CA ASP A 290 -33.15 -17.84 -10.42
C ASP A 290 -34.29 -16.81 -10.48
N THR A 291 -35.40 -17.06 -9.79
CA THR A 291 -36.65 -16.28 -9.90
C THR A 291 -37.16 -15.72 -8.59
N ILE A 292 -36.62 -16.18 -7.46
CA ILE A 292 -37.01 -15.77 -6.12
C ILE A 292 -36.61 -14.31 -5.84
N SER A 293 -37.48 -13.57 -5.15
CA SER A 293 -37.14 -12.22 -4.68
C SER A 293 -36.25 -12.29 -3.43
N VAL A 294 -35.48 -11.24 -3.16
CA VAL A 294 -34.62 -11.15 -1.98
C VAL A 294 -35.42 -11.29 -0.68
N SER A 295 -36.61 -10.67 -0.60
CA SER A 295 -37.47 -10.74 0.59
C SER A 295 -38.16 -12.10 0.77
N GLU A 296 -38.46 -12.81 -0.32
CA GLU A 296 -38.94 -14.19 -0.26
C GLU A 296 -37.80 -15.15 0.13
N LEU A 297 -36.60 -14.92 -0.39
CA LEU A 297 -35.40 -15.69 -0.03
C LEU A 297 -35.06 -15.53 1.45
N ASP A 298 -35.05 -14.29 1.98
CA ASP A 298 -34.85 -14.00 3.41
C ASP A 298 -35.88 -14.76 4.27
N ARG A 299 -37.16 -14.72 3.90
CA ARG A 299 -38.22 -15.45 4.62
C ARG A 299 -38.02 -16.97 4.63
N ARG A 300 -37.61 -17.56 3.51
CA ARG A 300 -37.33 -19.01 3.41
C ARG A 300 -36.07 -19.42 4.18
N VAL A 301 -35.04 -18.59 4.14
CA VAL A 301 -33.84 -18.82 4.95
C VAL A 301 -34.17 -18.72 6.44
N ALA A 302 -34.96 -17.72 6.84
CA ALA A 302 -35.43 -17.56 8.22
C ALA A 302 -36.30 -18.74 8.70
N SER A 303 -37.13 -19.35 7.83
CA SER A 303 -37.92 -20.55 8.19
C SER A 303 -37.06 -21.81 8.34
N LEU A 304 -36.03 -21.96 7.51
CA LEU A 304 -35.12 -23.11 7.53
C LEU A 304 -34.15 -23.08 8.73
N GLN A 305 -33.66 -21.90 9.11
CA GLN A 305 -32.66 -21.72 10.19
C GLN A 305 -32.99 -22.48 11.49
N PRO A 306 -34.16 -22.27 12.13
CA PRO A 306 -34.48 -22.96 13.39
C PRO A 306 -34.62 -24.48 13.19
N LYS A 307 -35.10 -24.94 12.03
CA LYS A 307 -35.28 -26.37 11.74
C LYS A 307 -33.95 -27.09 11.61
N VAL A 308 -33.03 -26.54 10.83
CA VAL A 308 -31.69 -27.11 10.63
C VAL A 308 -30.87 -27.05 11.92
N ARG A 309 -30.97 -25.95 12.69
CA ARG A 309 -30.32 -25.83 14.01
C ARG A 309 -30.79 -26.91 14.98
N ARG A 310 -32.09 -27.25 14.97
CA ARG A 310 -32.65 -28.34 15.78
C ARG A 310 -32.03 -29.69 15.41
N ILE A 311 -31.89 -29.98 14.11
CA ILE A 311 -31.23 -31.19 13.62
C ILE A 311 -29.77 -31.22 14.07
N ALA A 312 -29.03 -30.12 13.93
CA ALA A 312 -27.63 -30.04 14.35
C ALA A 312 -27.45 -30.33 15.85
N LEU A 313 -28.29 -29.75 16.70
CA LEU A 313 -28.26 -29.98 18.16
C LEU A 313 -28.58 -31.44 18.52
N GLU A 314 -29.56 -32.06 17.85
CA GLU A 314 -29.91 -33.46 18.10
C GLU A 314 -28.83 -34.43 17.62
N VAL A 315 -28.22 -34.19 16.46
CA VAL A 315 -27.10 -35.02 15.97
C VAL A 315 -25.88 -34.89 16.90
N ASP A 316 -25.59 -33.70 17.42
CA ASP A 316 -24.52 -33.50 18.41
C ASP A 316 -24.85 -34.15 19.77
N SER A 317 -26.11 -34.08 20.21
CA SER A 317 -26.60 -34.81 21.39
C SER A 317 -26.48 -36.32 21.23
N LEU A 318 -26.82 -36.84 20.04
CA LEU A 318 -26.72 -38.25 19.70
C LEU A 318 -25.26 -38.74 19.77
N ARG A 319 -24.28 -37.92 19.36
CA ARG A 319 -22.85 -38.23 19.52
C ARG A 319 -22.50 -38.63 20.96
N HIS A 320 -23.08 -37.97 21.95
CA HIS A 320 -22.83 -38.24 23.37
C HIS A 320 -23.66 -39.40 23.93
N ARG A 321 -24.87 -39.62 23.39
CA ARG A 321 -25.82 -40.63 23.88
C ARG A 321 -25.89 -41.90 23.04
N ALA A 322 -25.11 -42.04 21.98
CA ALA A 322 -25.22 -43.13 20.99
C ALA A 322 -25.16 -44.56 21.58
N PHE A 323 -24.53 -44.74 22.75
CA PHE A 323 -24.46 -46.01 23.48
C PHE A 323 -25.69 -46.32 24.35
N GLN A 324 -26.58 -45.35 24.55
CA GLN A 324 -27.75 -45.41 25.45
C GLN A 324 -29.09 -45.38 24.67
N VAL A 325 -29.05 -45.46 23.33
CA VAL A 325 -30.23 -45.42 22.46
C VAL A 325 -30.76 -46.84 22.24
N ASN A 326 -31.99 -47.10 22.68
CA ASN A 326 -32.72 -48.32 22.35
C ASN A 326 -33.31 -48.19 20.94
N VAL A 327 -33.02 -49.16 20.07
CA VAL A 327 -33.43 -49.17 18.65
C VAL A 327 -34.48 -50.27 18.43
N ARG A 328 -35.32 -50.13 17.39
CA ARG A 328 -36.50 -50.98 17.16
C ARG A 328 -36.19 -52.45 16.87
N SER A 329 -35.03 -52.73 16.25
CA SER A 329 -34.64 -54.08 15.82
C SER A 329 -33.13 -54.33 15.96
N GLU A 330 -32.75 -55.60 16.04
CA GLU A 330 -31.34 -56.02 16.11
C GLU A 330 -30.54 -55.61 14.85
N GLY A 331 -31.21 -55.52 13.69
CA GLY A 331 -30.62 -55.02 12.45
C GLY A 331 -30.36 -53.51 12.45
N ASP A 332 -31.22 -52.72 13.12
CA ASP A 332 -31.01 -51.27 13.28
C ASP A 332 -29.88 -50.98 14.28
N ALA A 333 -29.69 -51.84 15.29
CA ALA A 333 -28.56 -51.75 16.20
C ALA A 333 -27.21 -51.92 15.47
N GLN A 334 -27.11 -52.87 14.52
CA GLN A 334 -25.90 -53.06 13.71
C GLN A 334 -25.62 -51.87 12.76
N ARG A 335 -26.66 -51.25 12.19
CA ARG A 335 -26.53 -50.04 11.36
C ARG A 335 -26.14 -48.82 12.18
N LEU A 336 -26.68 -48.68 13.39
CA LEU A 336 -26.27 -47.61 14.31
C LEU A 336 -24.79 -47.77 14.70
N ASP A 337 -24.32 -49.00 14.96
CA ASP A 337 -22.92 -49.30 15.25
C ASP A 337 -21.97 -48.94 14.12
N SER A 338 -22.34 -49.18 12.85
CA SER A 338 -21.51 -48.80 11.70
C SER A 338 -21.40 -47.28 11.54
N LEU A 339 -22.50 -46.56 11.79
CA LEU A 339 -22.56 -45.09 11.73
C LEU A 339 -21.89 -44.40 12.93
N ARG A 340 -21.71 -45.07 14.08
CA ARG A 340 -21.06 -44.49 15.28
C ARG A 340 -19.67 -43.94 14.99
N SER A 341 -18.89 -44.64 14.15
CA SER A 341 -17.55 -44.20 13.73
C SER A 341 -17.58 -42.88 12.93
N GLN A 342 -18.70 -42.58 12.26
CA GLN A 342 -18.90 -41.43 11.40
C GLN A 342 -19.72 -40.30 12.05
N LEU A 343 -20.39 -40.54 13.18
CA LEU A 343 -21.23 -39.54 13.88
C LEU A 343 -20.48 -38.24 14.18
N ARG A 344 -19.18 -38.32 14.48
CA ARG A 344 -18.36 -37.13 14.75
C ARG A 344 -18.18 -36.25 13.50
N LEU A 345 -17.96 -36.87 12.34
CA LEU A 345 -17.86 -36.20 11.05
C LEU A 345 -19.23 -35.68 10.60
N LEU A 346 -20.29 -36.48 10.77
CA LEU A 346 -21.66 -36.06 10.47
C LEU A 346 -22.08 -34.85 11.32
N ALA A 347 -21.87 -34.89 12.63
CA ALA A 347 -22.17 -33.76 13.52
C ALA A 347 -21.44 -32.48 13.09
N SER A 348 -20.16 -32.61 12.74
CA SER A 348 -19.38 -31.49 12.19
C SER A 348 -19.98 -30.94 10.89
N ARG A 349 -20.32 -31.80 9.92
CA ARG A 349 -20.91 -31.36 8.64
C ARG A 349 -22.29 -30.74 8.79
N VAL A 350 -23.17 -31.31 9.61
CA VAL A 350 -24.49 -30.75 9.90
C VAL A 350 -24.37 -29.42 10.62
N HIS A 351 -23.38 -29.27 11.52
CA HIS A 351 -23.05 -27.99 12.14
C HIS A 351 -22.59 -26.96 11.09
N THR A 352 -21.77 -27.35 10.11
CA THR A 352 -21.40 -26.48 8.99
C THR A 352 -22.60 -26.04 8.16
N VAL A 353 -23.56 -26.94 7.86
CA VAL A 353 -24.80 -26.56 7.16
C VAL A 353 -25.59 -25.52 7.97
N ALA A 354 -25.71 -25.72 9.28
CA ALA A 354 -26.39 -24.76 10.17
C ALA A 354 -25.68 -23.39 10.19
N GLN A 355 -24.35 -23.38 10.28
CA GLN A 355 -23.55 -22.15 10.26
C GLN A 355 -23.67 -21.41 8.93
N GLU A 356 -23.53 -22.08 7.79
CA GLU A 356 -23.64 -21.47 6.45
C GLU A 356 -25.05 -20.90 6.21
N LEU A 357 -26.10 -21.59 6.68
CA LEU A 357 -27.47 -21.11 6.62
C LEU A 357 -27.73 -19.89 7.54
N GLU A 358 -27.10 -19.84 8.72
CA GLU A 358 -27.13 -18.66 9.60
C GLU A 358 -26.40 -17.47 8.97
N ALA A 359 -25.22 -17.71 8.37
CA ALA A 359 -24.43 -16.69 7.70
C ALA A 359 -25.12 -16.15 6.42
N LEU A 360 -25.88 -17.00 5.72
CA LEU A 360 -26.59 -16.63 4.49
C LEU A 360 -27.58 -15.47 4.70
N GLY A 361 -28.27 -15.39 5.85
CA GLY A 361 -29.28 -14.35 6.12
C GLY A 361 -28.75 -12.93 5.90
N PRO A 362 -27.73 -12.48 6.64
CA PRO A 362 -27.05 -11.20 6.40
C PRO A 362 -26.45 -11.06 5.00
N MET A 363 -25.90 -12.15 4.45
CA MET A 363 -25.24 -12.13 3.14
C MET A 363 -26.19 -11.94 1.96
N ILE A 364 -27.48 -12.23 2.11
CA ILE A 364 -28.49 -11.92 1.09
C ILE A 364 -28.42 -10.43 0.70
N TYR A 365 -28.10 -9.57 1.68
CA TYR A 365 -28.00 -8.13 1.53
C TYR A 365 -26.57 -7.61 1.33
N ASP A 366 -25.56 -8.48 1.41
CA ASP A 366 -24.15 -8.12 1.21
C ASP A 366 -23.69 -8.60 -0.18
N THR A 367 -23.60 -7.65 -1.10
CA THR A 367 -23.10 -7.88 -2.46
C THR A 367 -21.58 -7.77 -2.56
N GLY A 368 -20.88 -7.45 -1.46
CA GLY A 368 -19.46 -7.12 -1.43
C GLY A 368 -19.11 -5.73 -1.99
N SER A 369 -20.10 -4.98 -2.52
CA SER A 369 -19.93 -3.60 -3.02
C SER A 369 -20.72 -2.58 -2.20
N VAL A 370 -21.29 -3.00 -1.07
CA VAL A 370 -22.20 -2.21 -0.23
C VAL A 370 -21.51 -1.86 1.08
N PRO A 371 -21.73 -0.65 1.62
CA PRO A 371 -21.09 -0.24 2.87
C PRO A 371 -21.59 -1.11 4.05
N ASN A 372 -20.66 -1.76 4.75
CA ASN A 372 -20.93 -2.50 5.98
C ASN A 372 -20.85 -1.58 7.19
N VAL A 373 -21.96 -1.40 7.92
CA VAL A 373 -22.19 -0.28 8.86
C VAL A 373 -22.34 -0.68 10.32
N LEU A 374 -22.69 -1.93 10.63
CA LEU A 374 -22.91 -2.40 12.01
C LEU A 374 -22.21 -3.75 12.28
N PRO A 375 -21.61 -4.00 13.45
CA PRO A 375 -20.97 -5.28 13.78
C PRO A 375 -22.01 -6.41 13.89
N ALA A 376 -21.81 -7.53 13.19
CA ALA A 376 -22.75 -8.64 13.23
C ALA A 376 -22.87 -9.26 14.65
N MET A 377 -24.09 -9.68 14.99
CA MET A 377 -24.45 -10.41 16.22
C MET A 377 -24.60 -11.92 15.99
N ILE A 378 -24.35 -12.39 14.77
CA ILE A 378 -24.49 -13.79 14.36
C ILE A 378 -23.11 -14.45 14.43
N PRO A 379 -22.90 -15.50 15.27
CA PRO A 379 -21.60 -16.16 15.43
C PRO A 379 -21.02 -16.69 14.12
N ALA A 380 -21.87 -17.19 13.21
CA ALA A 380 -21.43 -17.70 11.91
C ALA A 380 -20.80 -16.62 11.01
N CYS A 381 -21.09 -15.33 11.23
CA CYS A 381 -20.42 -14.23 10.53
C CYS A 381 -19.00 -13.94 11.05
N LEU A 382 -18.62 -14.57 12.17
CA LEU A 382 -17.37 -14.34 12.88
C LEU A 382 -16.43 -15.55 12.82
N SER A 383 -16.86 -16.67 12.23
CA SER A 383 -16.04 -17.86 12.07
C SER A 383 -15.04 -17.70 10.91
N THR A 384 -13.79 -18.06 11.15
CA THR A 384 -12.72 -18.08 10.13
C THR A 384 -12.71 -19.37 9.31
N GLU A 385 -13.52 -20.36 9.70
CA GLU A 385 -13.58 -21.71 9.13
C GLU A 385 -14.73 -21.88 8.13
N THR A 386 -14.99 -20.88 7.28
CA THR A 386 -15.75 -21.19 6.07
C THR A 386 -14.88 -22.06 5.17
N GLN A 387 -15.15 -23.37 5.16
CA GLN A 387 -14.49 -24.36 4.30
C GLN A 387 -14.60 -23.99 2.80
N THR A 388 -15.45 -23.03 2.47
CA THR A 388 -15.78 -22.54 1.13
C THR A 388 -14.82 -21.48 0.58
N GLY A 389 -13.92 -20.92 1.41
CA GLY A 389 -12.92 -19.93 0.99
C GLY A 389 -13.49 -18.57 0.56
N GLU A 390 -14.78 -18.30 0.82
CA GLU A 390 -15.39 -16.99 0.56
C GLU A 390 -15.51 -16.15 1.83
N PRO A 391 -15.10 -14.87 1.80
CA PRO A 391 -15.14 -14.02 2.98
C PRO A 391 -16.59 -13.75 3.39
N VAL A 392 -16.89 -14.03 4.66
CA VAL A 392 -18.07 -13.53 5.35
C VAL A 392 -17.73 -12.19 5.98
N SER A 393 -18.55 -11.17 5.73
CA SER A 393 -18.37 -9.89 6.42
C SER A 393 -18.76 -10.05 7.89
N PRO A 394 -17.89 -9.68 8.85
CA PRO A 394 -18.23 -9.67 10.27
C PRO A 394 -19.14 -8.49 10.64
N TRP A 395 -19.56 -7.69 9.66
CA TRP A 395 -20.43 -6.53 9.79
C TRP A 395 -21.62 -6.64 8.83
N LEU A 396 -22.78 -6.17 9.26
CA LEU A 396 -24.00 -6.07 8.47
C LEU A 396 -23.89 -4.93 7.46
N SER A 397 -24.33 -5.21 6.22
CA SER A 397 -24.44 -4.22 5.15
C SER A 397 -25.51 -3.17 5.45
N LEU A 398 -25.39 -1.98 4.86
CA LEU A 398 -26.38 -0.92 4.96
C LEU A 398 -27.78 -1.43 4.54
N TRP A 399 -27.83 -2.29 3.53
CA TRP A 399 -29.09 -2.88 3.06
C TRP A 399 -29.70 -3.88 4.06
N ALA A 400 -28.88 -4.65 4.77
CA ALA A 400 -29.37 -5.50 5.86
C ALA A 400 -30.03 -4.66 6.96
N VAL A 401 -29.47 -3.49 7.28
CA VAL A 401 -30.05 -2.57 8.28
C VAL A 401 -31.36 -1.95 7.78
N LEU A 402 -31.39 -1.49 6.52
CA LEU A 402 -32.55 -0.80 5.95
C LEU A 402 -33.72 -1.73 5.60
N TYR A 403 -33.45 -2.94 5.10
CA TYR A 403 -34.46 -3.83 4.53
C TYR A 403 -34.50 -5.24 5.14
N GLY A 404 -33.51 -5.63 5.93
CA GLY A 404 -33.44 -6.96 6.54
C GLY A 404 -34.63 -7.27 7.44
N SER A 405 -35.00 -8.57 7.47
CA SER A 405 -36.01 -9.12 8.36
C SER A 405 -35.61 -8.98 9.84
N PRO A 406 -36.57 -9.07 10.78
CA PRO A 406 -36.28 -9.11 12.22
C PRO A 406 -35.32 -10.25 12.62
N ASP A 407 -35.30 -11.34 11.85
CA ASP A 407 -34.39 -12.48 12.08
C ASP A 407 -32.94 -12.16 11.72
N VAL A 408 -32.70 -11.45 10.60
CA VAL A 408 -31.36 -10.95 10.24
C VAL A 408 -30.85 -9.95 11.29
N LEU A 409 -31.76 -9.19 11.90
CA LEU A 409 -31.47 -8.18 12.92
C LEU A 409 -31.64 -8.69 14.35
N ARG A 410 -31.57 -10.02 14.56
CA ARG A 410 -31.66 -10.62 15.88
C ARG A 410 -30.54 -10.11 16.80
N GLY A 411 -30.91 -9.70 18.02
CA GLY A 411 -29.99 -9.13 19.01
C GLY A 411 -29.86 -7.61 18.97
N TYR A 412 -30.51 -6.93 18.02
CA TYR A 412 -30.57 -5.47 17.94
C TYR A 412 -31.86 -4.90 18.55
N ASP A 413 -31.80 -3.65 18.99
CA ASP A 413 -33.00 -2.87 19.36
C ASP A 413 -33.78 -2.49 18.10
N LEU A 414 -34.83 -3.26 17.81
CA LEU A 414 -35.68 -3.06 16.64
C LEU A 414 -36.39 -1.70 16.62
N ALA A 415 -36.64 -1.08 17.77
CA ALA A 415 -37.26 0.25 17.84
C ALA A 415 -36.28 1.33 17.35
N ARG A 416 -35.01 1.24 17.76
CA ARG A 416 -33.94 2.13 17.25
C ARG A 416 -33.65 1.90 15.78
N ILE A 417 -33.66 0.65 15.30
CA ILE A 417 -33.53 0.36 13.86
C ILE A 417 -34.67 1.01 13.07
N LYS A 418 -35.92 0.92 13.55
CA LYS A 418 -37.06 1.58 12.92
C LYS A 418 -36.88 3.09 12.84
N GLN A 419 -36.36 3.73 13.91
CA GLN A 419 -36.01 5.15 13.90
C GLN A 419 -34.91 5.46 12.88
N ALA A 420 -33.85 4.65 12.82
CA ALA A 420 -32.78 4.82 11.84
C ALA A 420 -33.30 4.75 10.40
N ARG A 421 -34.19 3.79 10.09
CA ARG A 421 -34.87 3.69 8.79
C ARG A 421 -35.68 4.95 8.46
N GLN A 422 -36.40 5.50 9.44
CA GLN A 422 -37.18 6.74 9.26
C GLN A 422 -36.29 7.96 8.96
N TRP A 423 -35.16 8.11 9.67
CA TRP A 423 -34.22 9.21 9.42
C TRP A 423 -33.54 9.09 8.07
N PHE A 424 -33.17 7.87 7.64
CA PHE A 424 -32.63 7.64 6.31
C PHE A 424 -33.65 8.00 5.23
N GLU A 425 -34.91 7.54 5.37
CA GLU A 425 -35.97 7.86 4.41
C GLU A 425 -36.29 9.37 4.38
N LYS A 426 -36.25 10.06 5.52
CA LYS A 426 -36.40 11.51 5.59
C LYS A 426 -35.28 12.24 4.84
N ALA A 427 -34.02 11.81 5.02
CA ALA A 427 -32.89 12.34 4.26
C ALA A 427 -33.03 12.07 2.76
N ALA A 428 -33.44 10.86 2.39
CA ALA A 428 -33.65 10.44 1.01
C ALA A 428 -34.81 11.21 0.34
N ALA A 429 -35.91 11.47 1.04
CA ALA A 429 -37.04 12.26 0.55
C ALA A 429 -36.66 13.74 0.37
N ALA A 430 -35.99 14.33 1.36
CA ALA A 430 -35.49 15.70 1.29
C ALA A 430 -34.50 15.87 0.12
N TYR A 431 -33.58 14.92 -0.07
CA TYR A 431 -32.64 14.93 -1.20
C TYR A 431 -33.35 14.78 -2.55
N ARG A 432 -34.34 13.87 -2.66
CA ARG A 432 -35.13 13.68 -3.90
C ARG A 432 -35.92 14.91 -4.31
N SER A 433 -36.31 15.78 -3.37
CA SER A 433 -37.02 17.03 -3.66
C SER A 433 -36.20 18.00 -4.53
N HIS A 434 -34.87 17.98 -4.38
CA HIS A 434 -33.93 18.94 -4.99
C HIS A 434 -34.23 20.41 -4.63
N ASP A 435 -34.94 20.66 -3.53
CA ASP A 435 -35.22 22.01 -3.03
C ASP A 435 -34.01 22.55 -2.24
N PRO A 436 -33.43 23.70 -2.62
CA PRO A 436 -32.39 24.36 -1.83
C PRO A 436 -32.79 24.65 -0.37
N ALA A 437 -34.08 24.79 -0.06
CA ALA A 437 -34.56 24.99 1.31
C ALA A 437 -34.47 23.73 2.19
N GLU A 438 -34.37 22.54 1.57
CA GLU A 438 -34.33 21.24 2.24
C GLU A 438 -32.89 20.75 2.50
N THR A 439 -31.86 21.52 2.12
CA THR A 439 -30.44 21.12 2.28
C THR A 439 -30.08 20.88 3.74
N ASP A 440 -30.58 21.71 4.65
CA ASP A 440 -30.35 21.57 6.09
C ASP A 440 -31.06 20.32 6.65
N ASN A 441 -32.25 20.00 6.13
CA ASN A 441 -32.99 18.81 6.52
C ASN A 441 -32.26 17.53 6.10
N VAL A 442 -31.59 17.50 4.93
CA VAL A 442 -30.73 16.40 4.52
C VAL A 442 -29.58 16.22 5.51
N SER A 443 -28.81 17.29 5.77
CA SER A 443 -27.65 17.24 6.67
C SER A 443 -28.03 16.83 8.10
N GLN A 444 -29.10 17.41 8.67
CA GLN A 444 -29.57 17.06 10.01
C GLN A 444 -30.08 15.62 10.08
N SER A 445 -30.84 15.16 9.08
CA SER A 445 -31.38 13.79 9.07
C SER A 445 -30.26 12.75 8.94
N LEU A 446 -29.22 13.03 8.14
CA LEU A 446 -28.03 12.18 8.05
C LEU A 446 -27.21 12.15 9.35
N ALA A 447 -27.14 13.29 10.06
CA ALA A 447 -26.51 13.34 11.38
C ALA A 447 -27.25 12.49 12.42
N GLN A 448 -28.59 12.57 12.45
CA GLN A 448 -29.40 11.73 13.33
C GLN A 448 -29.28 10.24 12.98
N PHE A 449 -29.28 9.90 11.69
CA PHE A 449 -29.06 8.53 11.22
C PHE A 449 -27.69 7.97 11.67
N ALA A 450 -26.61 8.72 11.42
CA ALA A 450 -25.26 8.32 11.80
C ALA A 450 -25.10 8.20 13.33
N GLY A 451 -25.71 9.10 14.10
CA GLY A 451 -25.75 9.04 15.56
C GLY A 451 -26.42 7.77 16.08
N LEU A 452 -27.61 7.44 15.55
CA LEU A 452 -28.34 6.23 15.95
C LEU A 452 -27.60 4.94 15.60
N LEU A 453 -26.94 4.88 14.43
CA LEU A 453 -26.10 3.73 14.07
C LEU A 453 -24.92 3.57 15.03
N ALA A 454 -24.28 4.68 15.42
CA ALA A 454 -23.18 4.65 16.37
C ALA A 454 -23.63 4.20 17.76
N ASP A 455 -24.80 4.65 18.21
CA ASP A 455 -25.37 4.22 19.48
C ASP A 455 -25.78 2.74 19.46
N LEU A 456 -26.37 2.27 18.37
CA LEU A 456 -26.68 0.86 18.15
C LEU A 456 -25.42 0.00 18.20
N GLY A 457 -24.40 0.32 17.39
CA GLY A 457 -23.15 -0.43 17.33
C GLY A 457 -22.40 -0.51 18.65
N ARG A 458 -22.46 0.54 19.48
CA ARG A 458 -21.87 0.52 20.83
C ARG A 458 -22.72 -0.24 21.85
N SER A 459 -24.05 -0.16 21.72
CA SER A 459 -24.98 -0.79 22.68
C SER A 459 -24.96 -2.31 22.63
N ILE A 460 -24.65 -2.90 21.47
CA ILE A 460 -24.61 -4.36 21.28
C ILE A 460 -23.32 -5.01 21.79
N GLU A 461 -22.24 -4.24 21.97
CA GLU A 461 -20.90 -4.77 22.30
C GLU A 461 -20.84 -5.62 23.59
N PRO A 462 -21.56 -5.30 24.68
CA PRO A 462 -21.60 -6.15 25.88
C PRO A 462 -22.20 -7.53 25.64
N GLU A 463 -23.23 -7.63 24.80
CA GLU A 463 -23.85 -8.92 24.43
C GLU A 463 -23.01 -9.67 23.41
N ARG A 464 -22.37 -8.93 22.49
CA ARG A 464 -21.49 -9.50 21.47
C ARG A 464 -20.29 -10.24 22.07
N ARG A 465 -19.78 -9.79 23.21
CA ARG A 465 -18.70 -10.47 23.96
C ARG A 465 -19.12 -11.79 24.60
N LYS A 466 -20.42 -12.05 24.74
CA LYS A 466 -20.96 -13.30 25.28
C LYS A 466 -21.27 -14.34 24.20
N LEU A 467 -21.04 -14.03 22.93
CA LEU A 467 -21.28 -14.97 21.84
C LEU A 467 -20.38 -16.21 22.00
N PRO A 468 -20.90 -17.41 21.74
CA PRO A 468 -20.12 -18.64 21.81
C PRO A 468 -19.17 -18.71 20.61
N VAL A 469 -17.95 -18.20 20.76
CA VAL A 469 -16.91 -18.23 19.72
C VAL A 469 -15.62 -18.80 20.32
N ASP A 470 -14.82 -19.54 19.54
CA ASP A 470 -13.61 -20.17 20.04
C ASP A 470 -12.56 -19.14 20.48
N GLU A 471 -11.58 -19.57 21.28
CA GLU A 471 -10.55 -18.69 21.87
C GLU A 471 -9.75 -17.90 20.83
N ALA A 472 -9.54 -18.47 19.62
CA ALA A 472 -8.91 -17.79 18.49
C ALA A 472 -9.77 -16.67 17.87
N HIS A 473 -11.09 -16.71 18.05
CA HIS A 473 -12.05 -15.74 17.52
C HIS A 473 -12.44 -14.66 18.54
N HIS A 474 -12.08 -14.82 19.81
CA HIS A 474 -12.26 -13.77 20.82
C HIS A 474 -11.48 -12.50 20.46
N ASP A 475 -10.30 -12.63 19.86
CA ASP A 475 -9.53 -11.49 19.34
C ASP A 475 -10.21 -10.83 18.13
N LEU A 476 -10.94 -11.59 17.31
CA LEU A 476 -11.70 -11.05 16.18
C LEU A 476 -12.87 -10.19 16.65
N LEU A 477 -13.55 -10.58 17.74
CA LEU A 477 -14.61 -9.76 18.35
C LEU A 477 -14.09 -8.37 18.75
N ALA A 478 -12.91 -8.31 19.38
CA ALA A 478 -12.26 -7.04 19.72
C ALA A 478 -11.85 -6.23 18.48
N GLN A 479 -11.33 -6.89 17.44
CA GLN A 479 -10.91 -6.24 16.19
C GLN A 479 -12.07 -5.69 15.36
N THR A 480 -13.27 -6.23 15.55
CA THR A 480 -14.47 -5.87 14.77
C THR A 480 -15.48 -5.07 15.61
N ALA A 481 -15.13 -4.68 16.83
CA ALA A 481 -15.95 -3.84 17.70
C ALA A 481 -16.19 -2.45 17.07
N TYR A 482 -17.34 -1.84 17.38
CA TYR A 482 -17.66 -0.52 16.84
C TYR A 482 -16.64 0.54 17.32
N PRO A 483 -16.07 1.37 16.43
CA PRO A 483 -14.98 2.26 16.80
C PRO A 483 -15.43 3.42 17.71
N PRO A 484 -14.51 4.01 18.50
CA PRO A 484 -14.80 5.17 19.33
C PRO A 484 -15.13 6.40 18.48
N SER A 485 -15.80 7.39 19.09
CA SER A 485 -16.11 8.66 18.45
C SER A 485 -14.84 9.37 17.95
N GLY A 486 -14.86 9.86 16.71
CA GLY A 486 -13.73 10.58 16.11
C GLY A 486 -12.64 9.70 15.50
N TYR A 487 -12.77 8.37 15.55
CA TYR A 487 -11.80 7.44 14.94
C TYR A 487 -11.55 7.72 13.45
N THR A 488 -12.60 8.07 12.70
CA THR A 488 -12.57 8.29 11.25
C THR A 488 -12.12 9.71 10.85
N ASP A 489 -12.04 10.65 11.79
CA ASP A 489 -11.79 12.07 11.48
C ASP A 489 -10.41 12.30 10.83
N LEU A 490 -9.40 11.57 11.30
CA LEU A 490 -8.04 11.69 10.78
C LEU A 490 -7.94 11.25 9.31
N GLU A 491 -8.65 10.18 8.94
CA GLU A 491 -8.65 9.67 7.56
C GLU A 491 -9.42 10.59 6.62
N VAL A 492 -10.55 11.15 7.05
CA VAL A 492 -11.28 12.18 6.30
C VAL A 492 -10.40 13.41 6.08
N PHE A 493 -9.68 13.86 7.11
CA PHE A 493 -8.72 14.96 6.99
C PHE A 493 -7.58 14.63 6.02
N TYR A 494 -7.00 13.43 6.13
CA TYR A 494 -5.94 12.95 5.23
C TYR A 494 -6.39 12.95 3.76
N ASN A 495 -7.60 12.45 3.47
CA ASN A 495 -8.19 12.42 2.13
C ASN A 495 -8.49 13.81 1.56
N ALA A 496 -8.81 14.77 2.43
CA ALA A 496 -9.05 16.16 2.04
C ALA A 496 -7.75 16.94 1.83
N PHE A 497 -6.75 16.74 2.69
CA PHE A 497 -5.46 17.41 2.61
C PHE A 497 -4.60 16.88 1.44
N ASP A 498 -4.63 15.57 1.21
CA ASP A 498 -3.80 14.84 0.25
C ASP A 498 -2.31 15.25 0.35
N PRO A 499 -1.61 14.81 1.42
CA PRO A 499 -0.25 15.26 1.73
C PRO A 499 0.74 14.94 0.60
N PHE A 500 0.55 13.83 -0.12
CA PHE A 500 1.46 13.42 -1.18
C PHE A 500 1.30 14.26 -2.45
N ARG A 501 0.10 14.82 -2.69
CA ARG A 501 -0.08 15.86 -3.72
C ARG A 501 0.75 17.08 -3.42
N TRP A 502 0.68 17.58 -2.18
CA TRP A 502 1.49 18.73 -1.76
C TRP A 502 2.98 18.43 -1.72
N ALA A 503 3.38 17.20 -1.40
CA ALA A 503 4.78 16.78 -1.41
C ALA A 503 5.42 16.91 -2.80
N TRP A 504 4.78 16.43 -3.87
CA TRP A 504 5.37 16.56 -5.21
C TRP A 504 5.31 18.00 -5.74
N ILE A 505 4.24 18.76 -5.43
CA ILE A 505 4.13 20.19 -5.80
C ILE A 505 5.26 20.99 -5.14
N THR A 506 5.50 20.78 -3.85
CA THR A 506 6.57 21.49 -3.13
C THR A 506 7.96 21.06 -3.58
N ASN A 507 8.17 19.79 -3.92
CA ASN A 507 9.41 19.34 -4.57
C ASN A 507 9.61 19.99 -5.95
N LEU A 508 8.56 20.19 -6.74
CA LEU A 508 8.62 20.93 -8.01
C LEU A 508 9.03 22.39 -7.78
N CYS A 509 8.42 23.06 -6.81
CA CYS A 509 8.80 24.42 -6.43
C CYS A 509 10.26 24.48 -5.97
N ALA A 510 10.70 23.53 -5.13
CA ALA A 510 12.09 23.43 -4.70
C ALA A 510 13.04 23.27 -5.89
N PHE A 511 12.72 22.37 -6.82
CA PHE A 511 13.50 22.15 -8.03
C PHE A 511 13.59 23.43 -8.89
N GLY A 512 12.47 24.10 -9.15
CA GLY A 512 12.41 25.35 -9.91
C GLY A 512 13.26 26.47 -9.28
N ILE A 513 13.17 26.65 -7.96
CA ILE A 513 13.98 27.65 -7.24
C ILE A 513 15.45 27.27 -7.25
N LEU A 514 15.79 26.00 -7.08
CA LEU A 514 17.17 25.52 -7.10
C LEU A 514 17.80 25.65 -8.49
N LEU A 515 17.05 25.55 -9.59
CA LEU A 515 17.57 25.85 -10.93
C LEU A 515 18.08 27.29 -11.05
N LEU A 516 17.40 28.25 -10.40
CA LEU A 516 17.84 29.65 -10.35
C LEU A 516 19.15 29.84 -9.58
N SER A 517 19.58 28.85 -8.77
CA SER A 517 20.84 28.89 -8.04
C SER A 517 22.08 28.73 -8.94
N VAL A 518 21.92 28.33 -10.20
CA VAL A 518 23.03 28.31 -11.19
C VAL A 518 23.24 29.69 -11.81
N GLY A 519 22.23 30.57 -11.76
CA GLY A 519 22.24 31.91 -12.37
C GLY A 519 22.80 33.02 -11.47
N ARG A 520 22.41 34.27 -11.75
CA ARG A 520 22.91 35.47 -11.06
C ARG A 520 22.54 35.56 -9.56
N VAL A 521 21.51 34.83 -9.12
CA VAL A 521 20.96 34.87 -7.75
C VAL A 521 21.41 33.67 -6.90
N ARG A 522 22.64 33.17 -7.16
CA ARG A 522 23.17 31.89 -6.69
C ARG A 522 23.02 31.59 -5.20
N ARG A 523 23.28 32.55 -4.31
CA ARG A 523 23.26 32.33 -2.85
C ARG A 523 21.84 32.29 -2.28
N VAL A 524 21.00 33.27 -2.62
CA VAL A 524 19.65 33.37 -2.06
C VAL A 524 18.76 32.23 -2.59
N ALA A 525 18.82 31.96 -3.89
CA ALA A 525 18.07 30.88 -4.50
C ALA A 525 18.43 29.50 -3.92
N LEU A 526 19.71 29.25 -3.58
CA LEU A 526 20.11 27.99 -2.96
C LEU A 526 19.48 27.80 -1.57
N PHE A 527 19.56 28.80 -0.69
CA PHE A 527 19.02 28.66 0.67
C PHE A 527 17.49 28.65 0.70
N VAL A 528 16.84 29.45 -0.14
CA VAL A 528 15.37 29.41 -0.28
C VAL A 528 14.94 28.06 -0.86
N GLY A 529 15.59 27.60 -1.93
CA GLY A 529 15.29 26.30 -2.55
C GLY A 529 15.54 25.12 -1.60
N LEU A 530 16.61 25.16 -0.80
CA LEU A 530 16.88 24.17 0.23
C LEU A 530 15.82 24.20 1.36
N GLY A 531 15.36 25.39 1.76
CA GLY A 531 14.26 25.54 2.73
C GLY A 531 12.95 24.95 2.22
N VAL A 532 12.60 25.20 0.95
CA VAL A 532 11.42 24.60 0.31
C VAL A 532 11.59 23.08 0.14
N LEU A 533 12.80 22.59 -0.15
CA LEU A 533 13.07 21.15 -0.21
C LEU A 533 12.89 20.48 1.16
N VAL A 534 13.35 21.12 2.25
CA VAL A 534 13.10 20.65 3.62
C VAL A 534 11.61 20.62 3.93
N LEU A 535 10.87 21.67 3.57
CA LEU A 535 9.41 21.70 3.73
C LEU A 535 8.73 20.56 2.98
N ALA A 536 9.17 20.26 1.75
CA ALA A 536 8.66 19.13 0.97
C ALA A 536 8.89 17.80 1.71
N GLN A 537 10.06 17.59 2.31
CA GLN A 537 10.33 16.38 3.11
C GLN A 537 9.48 16.33 4.38
N VAL A 538 9.24 17.47 5.04
CA VAL A 538 8.36 17.54 6.22
C VAL A 538 6.93 17.16 5.85
N ILE A 539 6.40 17.66 4.73
CA ILE A 539 5.05 17.29 4.25
C ILE A 539 4.98 15.79 3.96
N THR A 540 5.98 15.21 3.30
CA THR A 540 6.05 13.76 3.06
C THR A 540 6.09 12.97 4.37
N ALA A 541 6.88 13.41 5.35
CA ALA A 541 6.97 12.76 6.67
C ALA A 541 5.65 12.85 7.45
N VAL A 542 4.95 14.00 7.38
CA VAL A 542 3.61 14.17 7.95
C VAL A 542 2.61 13.25 7.26
N GLY A 543 2.65 13.13 5.93
CA GLY A 543 1.79 12.21 5.18
C GLY A 543 1.99 10.76 5.59
N PHE A 544 3.25 10.33 5.78
CA PHE A 544 3.56 9.03 6.36
C PHE A 544 3.06 8.89 7.79
N GLY A 545 3.28 9.88 8.66
CA GLY A 545 2.79 9.85 10.04
C GLY A 545 1.27 9.72 10.13
N MET A 546 0.52 10.45 9.28
CA MET A 546 -0.93 10.32 9.18
C MET A 546 -1.34 8.91 8.73
N ARG A 547 -0.69 8.34 7.70
CA ARG A 547 -0.96 6.96 7.29
C ARG A 547 -0.69 5.96 8.40
N VAL A 548 0.40 6.10 9.14
CA VAL A 548 0.72 5.21 10.28
C VAL A 548 -0.35 5.29 11.36
N ALA A 549 -0.80 6.50 11.68
CA ALA A 549 -1.86 6.71 12.66
C ALA A 549 -3.22 6.14 12.20
N ILE A 550 -3.51 6.15 10.91
CA ILE A 550 -4.76 5.63 10.31
C ILE A 550 -4.73 4.10 10.17
N SER A 551 -3.64 3.55 9.62
CA SER A 551 -3.54 2.10 9.36
C SER A 551 -3.16 1.33 10.62
N GLY A 552 -2.42 1.95 11.55
CA GLY A 552 -1.76 1.27 12.66
C GLY A 552 -0.46 0.56 12.23
N TRP A 553 -0.03 0.74 10.98
CA TRP A 553 1.12 0.07 10.37
C TRP A 553 2.09 1.08 9.78
N ALA A 554 3.37 0.70 9.69
CA ALA A 554 4.36 1.52 9.00
C ALA A 554 4.01 1.69 7.51
N PRO A 555 4.45 2.78 6.86
CA PRO A 555 4.07 3.12 5.49
C PRO A 555 4.89 2.32 4.47
N VAL A 556 4.69 1.00 4.48
CA VAL A 556 5.29 0.03 3.55
C VAL A 556 4.25 -1.02 3.11
N THR A 557 2.96 -0.70 3.24
CA THR A 557 1.86 -1.64 3.01
C THR A 557 1.63 -1.89 1.52
N ASN A 558 1.97 -0.90 0.68
CA ASN A 558 1.78 -0.97 -0.76
C ASN A 558 2.98 -0.39 -1.56
N MET A 559 2.95 -0.60 -2.88
CA MET A 559 4.02 -0.14 -3.78
C MET A 559 4.10 1.39 -3.86
N PHE A 560 2.96 2.09 -3.76
CA PHE A 560 2.91 3.54 -3.79
C PHE A 560 3.74 4.15 -2.66
N GLU A 561 3.56 3.67 -1.42
CA GLU A 561 4.29 4.14 -0.24
C GLU A 561 5.80 3.94 -0.38
N SER A 562 6.21 2.78 -0.91
CA SER A 562 7.64 2.46 -1.13
C SER A 562 8.31 3.45 -2.08
N ILE A 563 7.63 3.88 -3.16
CA ILE A 563 8.20 4.79 -4.16
C ILE A 563 8.20 6.24 -3.66
N VAL A 564 7.16 6.64 -2.94
CA VAL A 564 7.16 7.92 -2.23
C VAL A 564 8.29 7.97 -1.21
N PHE A 565 8.58 6.85 -0.53
CA PHE A 565 9.69 6.76 0.40
C PHE A 565 11.05 6.86 -0.30
N VAL A 566 11.20 6.30 -1.50
CA VAL A 566 12.38 6.52 -2.36
C VAL A 566 12.58 8.02 -2.65
N SER A 567 11.51 8.74 -3.02
CA SER A 567 11.56 10.21 -3.21
C SER A 567 12.00 10.94 -1.93
N PHE A 568 11.44 10.53 -0.77
CA PHE A 568 11.78 11.09 0.53
C PHE A 568 13.28 10.92 0.87
N VAL A 569 13.83 9.72 0.66
CA VAL A 569 15.24 9.42 0.89
C VAL A 569 16.15 10.22 -0.04
N ILE A 570 15.78 10.38 -1.31
CA ILE A 570 16.54 11.21 -2.27
C ILE A 570 16.58 12.66 -1.79
N GLY A 571 15.45 13.21 -1.34
CA GLY A 571 15.39 14.56 -0.79
C GLY A 571 16.28 14.73 0.45
N ILE A 572 16.23 13.80 1.39
CA ILE A 572 17.06 13.81 2.62
C ILE A 572 18.55 13.70 2.28
N LEU A 573 18.94 12.76 1.41
CA LEU A 573 20.33 12.63 0.96
C LEU A 573 20.78 13.90 0.24
N GLY A 574 19.91 14.44 -0.62
CA GLY A 574 20.00 15.76 -1.26
C GLY A 574 20.44 16.85 -0.29
N ILE A 575 19.62 17.06 0.74
CA ILE A 575 19.84 18.04 1.80
C ILE A 575 21.16 17.75 2.52
N TRP A 576 21.35 16.50 2.98
CA TRP A 576 22.50 16.08 3.77
C TRP A 576 23.83 16.37 3.07
N PHE A 577 24.00 15.94 1.81
CA PHE A 577 25.26 16.12 1.09
C PHE A 577 25.57 17.59 0.80
N VAL A 578 24.54 18.43 0.62
CA VAL A 578 24.70 19.87 0.44
C VAL A 578 25.19 20.53 1.73
N VAL A 579 24.59 20.20 2.88
CA VAL A 579 24.96 20.79 4.19
C VAL A 579 26.15 20.12 4.87
N GLN A 580 26.62 18.98 4.34
CA GLN A 580 27.74 18.20 4.90
C GLN A 580 29.03 18.99 5.17
N PRO A 581 29.45 20.03 4.42
CA PRO A 581 30.63 20.83 4.76
C PRO A 581 30.50 21.56 6.10
N VAL A 582 29.27 21.90 6.48
CA VAL A 582 28.95 22.61 7.73
C VAL A 582 28.68 21.61 8.85
N LEU A 583 27.79 20.66 8.61
CA LEU A 583 27.31 19.74 9.67
C LEU A 583 28.18 18.49 9.84
N GLY A 584 28.86 18.03 8.80
CA GLY A 584 29.57 16.74 8.81
C GLY A 584 30.76 16.70 9.77
N GLU A 585 31.40 17.83 10.03
CA GLU A 585 32.43 17.91 11.07
C GLU A 585 31.82 17.90 12.47
N ALA A 586 30.75 18.67 12.68
CA ALA A 586 30.02 18.71 13.95
C ALA A 586 29.48 17.33 14.35
N VAL A 587 28.89 16.60 13.40
CA VAL A 587 28.39 15.24 13.61
C VAL A 587 29.52 14.26 13.92
N ARG A 588 30.66 14.34 13.21
CA ARG A 588 31.83 13.49 13.50
C ARG A 588 32.41 13.76 14.89
N ARG A 589 32.47 15.03 15.31
CA ARG A 589 32.90 15.43 16.66
C ARG A 589 31.94 14.90 17.74
N ALA A 590 30.63 14.95 17.50
CA ALA A 590 29.66 14.37 18.43
C ALA A 590 29.79 12.84 18.52
N TRP A 591 30.01 12.17 17.38
CA TRP A 591 30.22 10.72 17.29
C TRP A 591 31.50 10.25 17.98
N SER A 592 32.58 11.05 17.94
CA SER A 592 33.81 10.76 18.67
C SER A 592 33.69 11.09 20.16
N PHE A 593 32.91 12.10 20.54
CA PHE A 593 32.69 12.46 21.94
C PHE A 593 32.05 11.34 22.76
N VAL A 594 31.10 10.62 22.17
CA VAL A 594 30.36 9.49 22.79
C VAL A 594 31.10 8.15 22.67
N SER A 595 32.29 8.15 22.06
CA SER A 595 33.05 6.91 21.82
C SER A 595 33.84 6.42 23.03
N LEU A 596 33.91 5.09 23.17
CA LEU A 596 34.78 4.40 24.11
C LEU A 596 36.24 4.39 23.60
N ARG A 597 37.19 4.30 24.53
CA ARG A 597 38.63 4.50 24.25
C ARG A 597 39.21 3.52 23.21
N PHE A 598 38.61 2.34 23.07
CA PHE A 598 39.03 1.29 22.14
C PHE A 598 38.26 1.31 20.80
N GLU A 599 37.24 2.15 20.64
CA GLU A 599 36.47 2.20 19.40
C GLU A 599 37.27 2.87 18.27
N PRO A 600 37.21 2.33 17.03
CA PRO A 600 37.75 3.03 15.87
C PRO A 600 37.04 4.38 15.70
N LEU A 601 37.80 5.41 15.29
CA LEU A 601 37.42 6.83 15.23
C LEU A 601 37.45 7.61 16.56
N ALA A 602 37.72 6.99 17.71
CA ALA A 602 37.86 7.70 18.99
C ALA A 602 39.04 8.70 19.01
N ARG A 603 40.02 8.52 18.12
CA ARG A 603 41.28 9.29 18.05
C ARG A 603 41.28 10.44 17.03
N ILE A 604 40.19 10.66 16.29
CA ILE A 604 40.19 11.55 15.11
C ILE A 604 39.94 13.03 15.45
N ALA A 605 39.63 13.38 16.70
CA ALA A 605 39.54 14.79 17.10
C ALA A 605 40.09 15.00 18.52
N PRO A 606 41.40 15.24 18.67
CA PRO A 606 41.90 16.01 19.81
C PRO A 606 41.68 17.50 19.49
N ASP A 607 40.77 18.19 20.18
CA ASP A 607 40.95 19.63 20.41
C ASP A 607 40.10 20.20 21.57
N GLU A 608 40.69 21.19 22.22
CA GLU A 608 40.77 21.43 23.68
C GLU A 608 39.51 21.92 24.41
N ASN A 609 38.34 22.05 23.78
CA ASN A 609 37.22 22.82 24.37
C ASN A 609 36.00 22.01 24.86
N LEU A 610 35.82 20.76 24.41
CA LEU A 610 34.74 19.86 24.87
C LEU A 610 35.39 18.67 25.57
N GLY A 611 35.83 18.82 26.82
CA GLY A 611 36.26 17.67 27.63
C GLY A 611 37.63 17.72 28.29
N SER A 612 38.44 18.78 28.12
CA SER A 612 39.78 18.88 28.72
C SER A 612 39.75 19.11 30.24
N GLY A 613 38.75 19.83 30.75
CA GLY A 613 38.54 20.08 32.17
C GLY A 613 37.89 18.91 32.94
N VAL A 614 37.99 18.92 34.28
CA VAL A 614 37.36 17.92 35.18
C VAL A 614 35.86 17.77 34.91
N MET A 615 35.15 18.88 34.75
CA MET A 615 33.72 18.91 34.41
C MET A 615 33.43 18.25 33.05
N GLY A 616 34.27 18.47 32.04
CA GLY A 616 34.09 17.90 30.71
C GLY A 616 34.32 16.39 30.68
N ARG A 617 35.27 15.87 31.47
CA ARG A 617 35.46 14.43 31.68
C ARG A 617 34.28 13.79 32.41
N ALA A 618 33.74 14.47 33.42
CA ALA A 618 32.54 14.01 34.14
C ALA A 618 31.31 13.92 33.22
N ILE A 619 31.06 14.96 32.39
CA ILE A 619 29.95 14.98 31.41
C ILE A 619 30.12 13.84 30.39
N LYS A 620 31.33 13.64 29.85
CA LYS A 620 31.61 12.54 28.92
C LYS A 620 31.35 11.18 29.60
N GLY A 621 31.83 11.00 30.83
CA GLY A 621 31.59 9.79 31.62
C GLY A 621 30.09 9.52 31.83
N GLY A 622 29.32 10.55 32.18
CA GLY A 622 27.86 10.45 32.35
C GLY A 622 27.14 10.06 31.06
N ILE A 623 27.48 10.65 29.92
CA ILE A 623 26.86 10.31 28.62
C ILE A 623 27.22 8.89 28.18
N VAL A 624 28.47 8.47 28.37
CA VAL A 624 28.90 7.09 28.06
C VAL A 624 28.22 6.08 28.98
N ALA A 625 28.11 6.38 30.28
CA ALA A 625 27.36 5.53 31.21
C ALA A 625 25.87 5.44 30.82
N GLY A 626 25.24 6.57 30.50
CA GLY A 626 23.87 6.62 29.99
C GLY A 626 23.67 5.80 28.71
N ARG A 627 24.64 5.85 27.78
CA ARG A 627 24.66 5.01 26.57
C ARG A 627 24.68 3.51 26.93
N LEU A 628 25.51 3.09 27.88
CA LEU A 628 25.62 1.68 28.27
C LEU A 628 24.34 1.18 28.97
N ILE A 629 23.76 2.01 29.84
CA ILE A 629 22.46 1.72 30.47
C ILE A 629 21.37 1.57 29.41
N LEU A 630 21.30 2.50 28.46
CA LEU A 630 20.34 2.43 27.35
C LEU A 630 20.55 1.19 26.49
N GLY A 631 21.81 0.76 26.28
CA GLY A 631 22.14 -0.50 25.62
C GLY A 631 21.62 -1.72 26.39
N GLY A 632 21.79 -1.76 27.71
CA GLY A 632 21.27 -2.83 28.56
C GLY A 632 19.74 -2.90 28.55
N VAL A 633 19.07 -1.74 28.64
CA VAL A 633 17.59 -1.64 28.54
C VAL A 633 17.10 -2.10 27.17
N LEU A 634 17.79 -1.69 26.10
CA LEU A 634 17.44 -2.09 24.74
C LEU A 634 17.64 -3.60 24.52
N PHE A 635 18.72 -4.18 25.06
CA PHE A 635 18.94 -5.62 25.03
C PHE A 635 17.81 -6.37 25.76
N TYR A 636 17.46 -5.93 26.97
CA TYR A 636 16.36 -6.52 27.73
C TYR A 636 15.05 -6.48 26.94
N TYR A 637 14.71 -5.33 26.35
CA TYR A 637 13.48 -5.20 25.57
C TYR A 637 13.47 -6.09 24.31
N LEU A 638 14.59 -6.19 23.59
CA LEU A 638 14.65 -6.95 22.35
C LEU A 638 14.77 -8.47 22.54
N ALA A 639 15.43 -8.91 23.62
CA ALA A 639 15.73 -10.33 23.86
C ALA A 639 14.83 -11.00 24.90
N VAL A 640 14.13 -10.23 25.75
CA VAL A 640 13.35 -10.77 26.89
C VAL A 640 11.87 -10.40 26.81
N VAL A 641 11.52 -9.19 26.36
CA VAL A 641 10.11 -8.75 26.33
C VAL A 641 9.37 -9.37 25.13
N PRO A 642 8.23 -10.06 25.35
CA PRO A 642 7.46 -10.63 24.27
C PRO A 642 6.81 -9.54 23.39
N TYR A 643 6.94 -9.68 22.08
CA TYR A 643 6.53 -8.67 21.08
C TYR A 643 5.35 -9.13 20.18
N ASP A 644 5.10 -10.43 20.06
CA ASP A 644 4.13 -10.98 19.09
C ASP A 644 2.67 -11.01 19.61
N VAL A 645 1.71 -10.97 18.68
CA VAL A 645 0.27 -11.12 18.92
C VAL A 645 0.00 -12.58 19.28
N GLY A 646 -0.07 -12.87 20.58
CA GLY A 646 -0.06 -14.23 21.13
C GLY A 646 0.89 -14.43 22.32
N LYS A 647 1.63 -13.37 22.74
CA LYS A 647 2.40 -13.30 23.99
C LYS A 647 3.42 -14.42 24.25
N SER A 648 3.98 -15.07 23.22
CA SER A 648 4.90 -16.20 23.42
C SER A 648 6.36 -15.98 23.00
N ARG A 649 6.70 -14.89 22.26
CA ARG A 649 8.05 -14.71 21.67
C ARG A 649 8.63 -13.30 21.79
N ALA A 650 9.93 -13.23 22.06
CA ALA A 650 10.73 -12.00 22.00
C ALA A 650 11.11 -11.65 20.54
N VAL A 651 11.67 -10.45 20.31
CA VAL A 651 12.11 -10.05 18.96
C VAL A 651 13.26 -10.95 18.47
N PHE A 652 14.23 -11.20 19.36
CA PHE A 652 15.35 -12.10 19.13
C PHE A 652 15.33 -13.24 20.15
N ASP A 653 15.28 -14.47 19.65
CA ASP A 653 15.36 -15.65 20.49
C ASP A 653 16.83 -15.89 20.89
N LEU A 654 17.11 -15.93 22.20
CA LEU A 654 18.46 -16.20 22.71
C LEU A 654 18.90 -17.65 22.47
N VAL A 655 17.94 -18.55 22.25
CA VAL A 655 18.18 -19.98 22.02
C VAL A 655 17.72 -20.33 20.60
N PRO A 656 18.52 -21.09 19.82
CA PRO A 656 18.13 -21.50 18.48
C PRO A 656 16.97 -22.51 18.51
N GLU A 657 15.94 -22.29 17.69
CA GLU A 657 14.76 -23.15 17.60
C GLU A 657 14.90 -24.11 16.39
N ILE A 658 15.06 -25.42 16.65
CA ILE A 658 15.51 -26.39 15.63
C ILE A 658 14.34 -27.07 14.89
N THR A 659 13.11 -26.97 15.39
CA THR A 659 11.94 -27.76 14.94
C THR A 659 10.94 -26.99 14.05
N ARG A 660 11.26 -25.78 13.58
CA ARG A 660 10.30 -24.90 12.89
C ARG A 660 9.86 -25.32 11.47
N SER A 661 10.62 -26.14 10.75
CA SER A 661 10.25 -26.49 9.37
C SER A 661 9.02 -27.39 9.39
N LEU A 662 7.95 -27.00 8.69
CA LEU A 662 6.75 -27.81 8.44
C LEU A 662 7.16 -29.10 7.68
N GLY A 663 7.55 -30.15 8.42
CA GLY A 663 8.03 -31.42 7.89
C GLY A 663 9.08 -32.10 8.77
N THR A 664 9.49 -33.32 8.41
CA THR A 664 10.62 -33.98 9.07
C THR A 664 11.88 -33.12 8.91
N PRO A 665 12.63 -32.85 10.01
CA PRO A 665 13.78 -31.95 9.94
C PRO A 665 14.86 -32.53 9.03
N SER A 666 15.15 -31.84 7.93
CA SER A 666 16.26 -32.16 7.04
C SER A 666 17.53 -31.45 7.52
N LEU A 667 18.72 -31.97 7.18
CA LEU A 667 19.99 -31.33 7.55
C LEU A 667 20.04 -29.86 7.07
N THR A 668 19.47 -29.58 5.90
CA THR A 668 19.38 -28.25 5.33
C THR A 668 18.50 -27.31 6.14
N SER A 669 17.35 -27.76 6.66
CA SER A 669 16.49 -26.90 7.49
C SER A 669 17.16 -26.56 8.84
N VAL A 670 17.86 -27.52 9.44
CA VAL A 670 18.62 -27.29 10.69
C VAL A 670 19.74 -26.27 10.49
N VAL A 671 20.54 -26.41 9.42
CA VAL A 671 21.63 -25.46 9.12
C VAL A 671 21.07 -24.06 8.87
N MET A 672 19.97 -23.94 8.14
CA MET A 672 19.35 -22.64 7.85
C MET A 672 18.77 -21.98 9.12
N ASN A 673 18.19 -22.75 10.04
CA ASN A 673 17.68 -22.22 11.31
C ASN A 673 18.83 -21.70 12.20
N ILE A 674 19.94 -22.44 12.28
CA ILE A 674 21.14 -22.01 13.04
C ILE A 674 21.74 -20.75 12.41
N LEU A 675 21.82 -20.70 11.07
CA LEU A 675 22.32 -19.53 10.35
C LEU A 675 21.43 -18.30 10.60
N GLY A 676 20.11 -18.45 10.50
CA GLY A 676 19.15 -17.39 10.80
C GLY A 676 19.28 -16.87 12.24
N TRP A 677 19.45 -17.78 13.21
CA TRP A 677 19.72 -17.42 14.59
C TRP A 677 21.04 -16.66 14.77
N LEU A 678 22.15 -17.13 14.17
CA LEU A 678 23.46 -16.48 14.26
C LEU A 678 23.43 -15.07 13.65
N VAL A 679 22.78 -14.92 12.50
CA VAL A 679 22.54 -13.60 11.87
C VAL A 679 21.71 -12.72 12.80
N GLY A 680 20.64 -13.26 13.40
CA GLY A 680 19.84 -12.57 14.41
C GLY A 680 20.67 -12.05 15.58
N MET A 681 21.58 -12.87 16.13
CA MET A 681 22.48 -12.47 17.21
C MET A 681 23.46 -11.37 16.77
N CYS A 682 24.02 -11.45 15.56
CA CYS A 682 24.87 -10.40 15.03
C CYS A 682 24.11 -9.06 14.90
N ILE A 683 22.86 -9.10 14.44
CA ILE A 683 22.00 -7.91 14.34
C ILE A 683 21.70 -7.35 15.73
N LEU A 684 21.33 -8.19 16.70
CA LEU A 684 21.08 -7.77 18.09
C LEU A 684 22.29 -7.05 18.68
N LEU A 685 23.49 -7.65 18.57
CA LEU A 685 24.73 -7.03 19.03
C LEU A 685 25.00 -5.69 18.34
N CYS A 686 24.79 -5.60 17.03
CA CYS A 686 24.93 -4.35 16.29
C CYS A 686 23.95 -3.28 16.79
N ILE A 687 22.68 -3.61 16.98
CA ILE A 687 21.64 -2.67 17.44
C ILE A 687 21.95 -2.17 18.84
N VAL A 688 22.22 -3.08 19.77
CA VAL A 688 22.56 -2.75 21.18
C VAL A 688 23.82 -1.89 21.25
N TRP A 689 24.78 -2.10 20.34
CA TRP A 689 26.01 -1.31 20.31
C TRP A 689 25.87 0.06 19.63
N LEU A 690 25.17 0.12 18.49
CA LEU A 690 25.13 1.30 17.60
C LEU A 690 23.95 2.23 17.89
N ALA A 691 22.76 1.72 18.21
CA ALA A 691 21.57 2.58 18.36
C ALA A 691 21.68 3.53 19.57
N PRO A 692 22.08 3.09 20.77
CA PRO A 692 22.31 4.00 21.90
C PRO A 692 23.41 5.02 21.62
N ARG A 693 24.46 4.60 20.90
CA ARG A 693 25.55 5.50 20.47
C ARG A 693 25.03 6.58 19.53
N PHE A 694 24.21 6.19 18.56
CA PHE A 694 23.61 7.11 17.61
C PHE A 694 22.72 8.14 18.30
N LEU A 695 21.85 7.71 19.22
CA LEU A 695 20.97 8.61 19.98
C LEU A 695 21.77 9.61 20.83
N ALA A 696 22.77 9.12 21.58
CA ALA A 696 23.62 9.99 22.39
C ALA A 696 24.46 10.94 21.52
N ALA A 697 25.01 10.48 20.39
CA ALA A 697 25.74 11.33 19.45
C ALA A 697 24.83 12.37 18.78
N ALA A 698 23.60 12.01 18.43
CA ALA A 698 22.61 12.94 17.87
C ALA A 698 22.21 14.02 18.88
N ALA A 699 21.98 13.64 20.15
CA ALA A 699 21.70 14.59 21.23
C ALA A 699 22.87 15.57 21.44
N VAL A 700 24.11 15.05 21.52
CA VAL A 700 25.32 15.88 21.61
C VAL A 700 25.47 16.78 20.39
N ALA A 701 25.17 16.28 19.18
CA ALA A 701 25.24 17.06 17.96
C ALA A 701 24.26 18.22 17.97
N ALA A 702 22.99 17.96 18.29
CA ALA A 702 21.93 18.96 18.31
C ALA A 702 22.15 20.04 19.39
N LEU A 703 22.56 19.64 20.60
CA LEU A 703 22.68 20.54 21.75
C LEU A 703 24.01 21.30 21.81
N SER A 704 25.09 20.76 21.24
CA SER A 704 26.44 21.32 21.42
C SER A 704 27.22 21.53 20.12
N THR A 705 27.54 20.48 19.36
CA THR A 705 28.52 20.60 18.27
C THR A 705 27.97 21.33 17.05
N ILE A 706 26.68 21.18 16.71
CA ILE A 706 26.05 21.92 15.61
C ILE A 706 25.91 23.41 15.96
N PRO A 707 25.33 23.80 17.12
CA PRO A 707 25.31 25.21 17.53
C PRO A 707 26.71 25.85 17.58
N ALA A 708 27.73 25.12 18.05
CA ALA A 708 29.11 25.59 18.07
C ALA A 708 29.66 25.78 16.65
N ALA A 709 29.43 24.83 15.73
CA ALA A 709 29.85 24.94 14.33
C ALA A 709 29.19 26.13 13.60
N LEU A 710 27.93 26.44 13.93
CA LEU A 710 27.20 27.59 13.38
C LEU A 710 27.64 28.94 13.96
N ARG A 711 28.40 28.97 15.06
CA ARG A 711 28.95 30.21 15.65
C ARG A 711 30.43 30.45 15.32
N GLY A 712 31.11 29.45 14.75
CA GLY A 712 32.55 29.49 14.49
C GLY A 712 32.96 30.50 13.40
N PRO A 713 34.19 31.03 13.46
CA PRO A 713 34.72 32.00 12.50
C PRO A 713 34.82 31.44 11.06
N GLU A 714 34.98 30.12 10.92
CA GLU A 714 35.09 29.41 9.63
C GLU A 714 33.77 29.24 8.86
N LEU A 715 32.63 29.60 9.47
CA LEU A 715 31.30 29.35 8.88
C LEU A 715 31.19 29.94 7.46
N ARG A 716 31.78 31.12 7.23
CA ARG A 716 31.72 31.80 5.94
C ARG A 716 32.39 30.99 4.82
N ALA A 717 33.58 30.43 5.08
CA ALA A 717 34.28 29.57 4.13
C ALA A 717 33.52 28.24 3.89
N LYS A 718 32.95 27.66 4.95
CA LYS A 718 32.13 26.44 4.84
C LYS A 718 30.85 26.67 4.02
N ILE A 719 30.22 27.84 4.14
CA ILE A 719 29.06 28.24 3.32
C ILE A 719 29.41 28.31 1.83
N ASP A 720 30.60 28.81 1.48
CA ASP A 720 31.00 28.87 0.06
C ASP A 720 31.13 27.47 -0.55
N HIS A 721 31.58 26.46 0.22
CA HIS A 721 31.54 25.06 -0.20
C HIS A 721 30.11 24.49 -0.33
N VAL A 722 29.16 24.93 0.49
CA VAL A 722 27.73 24.56 0.34
C VAL A 722 27.20 25.11 -0.99
N VAL A 723 27.56 26.35 -1.34
CA VAL A 723 27.16 27.00 -2.59
C VAL A 723 27.78 26.35 -3.84
N GLN A 724 28.96 25.74 -3.71
CA GLN A 724 29.57 24.94 -4.77
C GLN A 724 28.84 23.62 -5.03
N ARG A 725 28.07 23.12 -4.06
CA ARG A 725 27.29 21.87 -4.16
C ARG A 725 25.87 22.08 -4.69
N SER A 726 25.52 23.27 -5.19
CA SER A 726 24.18 23.52 -5.73
C SER A 726 23.74 22.58 -6.87
N PRO A 727 24.61 22.08 -7.77
CA PRO A 727 24.21 21.11 -8.80
C PRO A 727 23.67 19.80 -8.20
N PHE A 728 24.16 19.42 -7.03
CA PHE A 728 23.69 18.25 -6.30
C PHE A 728 22.29 18.46 -5.73
N ALA A 729 22.03 19.64 -5.15
CA ALA A 729 20.71 20.01 -4.65
C ALA A 729 19.66 19.97 -5.76
N ILE A 730 20.02 20.47 -6.95
CA ILE A 730 19.16 20.47 -8.15
C ILE A 730 18.87 19.04 -8.59
N ALA A 731 19.90 18.18 -8.68
CA ALA A 731 19.74 16.79 -9.08
C ALA A 731 18.83 16.03 -8.10
N ALA A 732 19.05 16.19 -6.79
CA ALA A 732 18.24 15.55 -5.77
C ALA A 732 16.78 16.05 -5.77
N ALA A 733 16.57 17.37 -5.85
CA ALA A 733 15.21 17.93 -5.91
C ALA A 733 14.46 17.51 -7.18
N GLY A 734 15.14 17.49 -8.33
CA GLY A 734 14.57 17.05 -9.60
C GLY A 734 14.20 15.57 -9.58
N LEU A 735 15.07 14.70 -9.07
CA LEU A 735 14.76 13.27 -8.93
C LEU A 735 13.65 13.02 -7.89
N ALA A 736 13.70 13.67 -6.73
CA ALA A 736 12.64 13.57 -5.73
C ALA A 736 11.28 14.00 -6.30
N PHE A 737 11.24 15.10 -7.05
CA PHE A 737 10.07 15.54 -7.80
C PHE A 737 9.59 14.48 -8.80
N LEU A 738 10.46 14.02 -9.70
CA LEU A 738 10.10 13.05 -10.74
C LEU A 738 9.57 11.75 -10.14
N THR A 739 10.24 11.21 -9.12
CA THR A 739 9.80 10.00 -8.43
C THR A 739 8.47 10.20 -7.71
N ALA A 740 8.24 11.34 -7.05
CA ALA A 740 6.97 11.63 -6.38
C ALA A 740 5.80 11.81 -7.37
N VAL A 741 6.05 12.45 -8.52
CA VAL A 741 5.05 12.59 -9.59
C VAL A 741 4.72 11.24 -10.21
N ILE A 742 5.74 10.43 -10.53
CA ILE A 742 5.54 9.08 -11.05
C ILE A 742 4.72 8.26 -10.05
N ALA A 743 5.04 8.32 -8.76
CA ALA A 743 4.26 7.65 -7.72
C ALA A 743 2.78 8.11 -7.71
N TYR A 744 2.53 9.42 -7.79
CA TYR A 744 1.19 9.99 -7.65
C TYR A 744 0.27 9.75 -8.85
N PHE A 745 0.81 9.76 -10.07
CA PHE A 745 0.03 9.63 -11.31
C PHE A 745 0.07 8.24 -11.95
N SER A 746 0.95 7.36 -11.50
CA SER A 746 1.02 6.00 -12.04
C SER A 746 -0.27 5.24 -11.73
N PRO A 747 -0.99 4.73 -12.75
CA PRO A 747 -2.19 3.93 -12.56
C PRO A 747 -1.89 2.51 -12.09
N VAL A 748 -0.61 2.16 -11.93
CA VAL A 748 -0.16 0.81 -11.53
C VAL A 748 -0.22 0.64 -10.00
N TRP A 749 -0.16 1.72 -9.23
CA TRP A 749 -0.06 1.65 -7.78
C TRP A 749 -1.27 2.30 -7.11
N ASP A 750 -1.96 1.52 -6.27
CA ASP A 750 -3.07 2.05 -5.51
C ASP A 750 -2.58 3.05 -4.44
N LYS A 751 -3.24 4.21 -4.40
CA LYS A 751 -3.04 5.25 -3.39
C LYS A 751 -3.84 4.96 -2.12
N GLY A 752 -4.81 4.05 -2.16
CA GLY A 752 -5.63 3.64 -1.03
C GLY A 752 -4.82 3.11 0.15
N ILE A 753 -5.40 3.21 1.35
CA ILE A 753 -4.91 2.56 2.56
C ILE A 753 -5.62 1.21 2.67
N GLU A 754 -4.95 0.15 2.22
CA GLU A 754 -5.45 -1.22 2.23
C GLU A 754 -5.06 -1.97 3.51
N ALA A 755 -5.77 -3.04 3.84
CA ALA A 755 -5.36 -3.93 4.92
C ALA A 755 -4.15 -4.77 4.50
N LEU A 756 -3.23 -5.01 5.45
CA LEU A 756 -2.09 -5.87 5.18
C LEU A 756 -2.53 -7.32 4.95
N GLN A 757 -1.91 -7.95 3.95
CA GLN A 757 -1.98 -9.39 3.76
C GLN A 757 -1.55 -10.11 5.04
N PRO A 758 -2.18 -11.25 5.41
CA PRO A 758 -1.87 -11.95 6.66
C PRO A 758 -0.39 -12.32 6.85
N VAL A 759 0.31 -12.65 5.76
CA VAL A 759 1.75 -12.96 5.75
C VAL A 759 2.62 -11.74 6.05
N LEU A 760 2.11 -10.53 5.86
CA LEU A 760 2.81 -9.26 6.10
C LEU A 760 2.60 -8.71 7.53
N ARG A 761 1.96 -9.47 8.43
CA ARG A 761 1.59 -8.99 9.78
C ARG A 761 2.77 -8.84 10.76
N ASP A 762 3.98 -9.34 10.45
CA ASP A 762 5.16 -9.06 11.27
C ASP A 762 5.58 -7.59 11.14
N ARG A 763 5.18 -6.80 12.14
CA ARG A 763 5.31 -5.35 12.19
C ARG A 763 6.75 -4.85 12.12
N LEU A 764 7.69 -5.55 12.76
CA LEU A 764 9.04 -5.02 12.97
C LEU A 764 9.95 -5.36 11.81
N TRP A 765 9.98 -6.64 11.44
CA TRP A 765 10.96 -7.15 10.49
C TRP A 765 10.64 -6.74 9.05
N LEU A 766 9.36 -6.75 8.67
CA LEU A 766 8.93 -6.26 7.37
C LEU A 766 9.26 -4.76 7.21
N PHE A 767 8.93 -3.97 8.23
CA PHE A 767 9.23 -2.54 8.27
C PHE A 767 10.72 -2.26 8.10
N ALA A 768 11.55 -2.89 8.94
CA ALA A 768 12.99 -2.70 8.92
C ALA A 768 13.59 -3.11 7.58
N HIS A 769 13.14 -4.23 7.01
CA HIS A 769 13.56 -4.69 5.68
C HIS A 769 13.19 -3.69 4.58
N VAL A 770 11.89 -3.38 4.43
CA VAL A 770 11.38 -2.63 3.27
C VAL A 770 11.90 -1.20 3.30
N LEU A 771 11.92 -0.52 4.45
CA LEU A 771 12.48 0.84 4.53
C LEU A 771 13.98 0.86 4.26
N THR A 772 14.74 -0.12 4.77
CA THR A 772 16.19 -0.13 4.55
C THR A 772 16.53 -0.40 3.09
N VAL A 773 15.85 -1.35 2.44
CA VAL A 773 16.11 -1.69 1.03
C VAL A 773 15.66 -0.57 0.08
N THR A 774 14.51 0.06 0.34
CA THR A 774 14.00 1.19 -0.46
C THR A 774 14.84 2.45 -0.26
N ALA A 775 15.41 2.67 0.93
CA ALA A 775 16.41 3.72 1.12
C ALA A 775 17.69 3.46 0.29
N GLY A 776 18.09 2.19 0.16
CA GLY A 776 19.14 1.77 -0.76
C GLY A 776 18.80 2.09 -2.23
N TYR A 777 17.55 1.86 -2.65
CA TYR A 777 17.07 2.25 -3.98
C TYR A 777 17.12 3.77 -4.20
N GLY A 778 16.75 4.57 -3.19
CA GLY A 778 16.88 6.03 -3.24
C GLY A 778 18.32 6.51 -3.40
N ALA A 779 19.27 5.93 -2.67
CA ALA A 779 20.69 6.22 -2.83
C ALA A 779 21.23 5.82 -4.23
N GLY A 780 20.81 4.64 -4.73
CA GLY A 780 21.13 4.17 -6.08
C GLY A 780 20.55 5.08 -7.17
N LEU A 781 19.30 5.52 -7.01
CA LEU A 781 18.63 6.39 -7.98
C LEU A 781 19.26 7.80 -8.01
N LEU A 782 19.71 8.30 -6.86
CA LEU A 782 20.50 9.53 -6.80
C LEU A 782 21.85 9.37 -7.52
N ALA A 783 22.54 8.24 -7.33
CA ALA A 783 23.76 7.92 -8.06
C ALA A 783 23.52 7.88 -9.58
N TRP A 784 22.43 7.23 -10.00
CA TRP A 784 21.98 7.15 -11.39
C TRP A 784 21.72 8.52 -12.00
N GLY A 785 20.97 9.40 -11.32
CA GLY A 785 20.67 10.72 -11.86
C GLY A 785 21.92 11.60 -11.96
N LEU A 786 22.83 11.54 -10.99
CA LEU A 786 24.14 12.19 -11.09
C LEU A 786 25.01 11.60 -12.22
N GLY A 787 24.93 10.28 -12.43
CA GLY A 787 25.56 9.59 -13.55
C GLY A 787 25.07 10.09 -14.90
N ASN A 788 23.75 10.26 -15.06
CA ASN A 788 23.16 10.82 -16.28
C ASN A 788 23.58 12.28 -16.53
N ILE A 789 23.67 13.09 -15.48
CA ILE A 789 24.20 14.45 -15.59
C ILE A 789 25.67 14.41 -16.05
N ALA A 790 26.50 13.54 -15.46
CA ALA A 790 27.90 13.37 -15.86
C ALA A 790 28.04 12.90 -17.32
N LEU A 791 27.21 11.94 -17.76
CA LEU A 791 27.16 11.48 -19.14
C LEU A 791 26.74 12.59 -20.11
N GLY A 792 25.82 13.47 -19.70
CA GLY A 792 25.47 14.68 -20.44
C GLY A 792 26.66 15.62 -20.65
N TYR A 793 27.49 15.82 -19.62
CA TYR A 793 28.75 16.55 -19.77
C TYR A 793 29.74 15.82 -20.69
N TYR A 794 29.85 14.50 -20.63
CA TYR A 794 30.67 13.75 -21.60
C TYR A 794 30.17 13.88 -23.04
N LEU A 795 28.86 13.97 -23.25
CA LEU A 795 28.27 14.03 -24.60
C LEU A 795 28.25 15.45 -25.19
N PHE A 796 28.01 16.48 -24.38
CA PHE A 796 27.81 17.86 -24.86
C PHE A 796 28.83 18.87 -24.31
N GLY A 797 29.64 18.48 -23.33
CA GLY A 797 30.62 19.34 -22.69
C GLY A 797 31.83 19.65 -23.58
N ARG A 798 32.51 20.75 -23.24
CA ARG A 798 33.76 21.13 -23.89
C ARG A 798 34.91 20.37 -23.24
N TYR A 799 35.65 19.63 -24.06
CA TYR A 799 36.88 18.97 -23.64
C TYR A 799 38.02 19.99 -23.59
N ARG A 800 38.85 19.92 -22.55
CA ARG A 800 39.97 20.85 -22.36
C ARG A 800 41.26 20.20 -22.82
N TYR A 801 41.99 20.89 -23.69
CA TYR A 801 43.35 20.51 -24.05
C TYR A 801 44.30 20.97 -22.94
N LEU A 802 45.11 20.05 -22.41
CA LEU A 802 46.16 20.36 -21.46
C LEU A 802 47.51 20.36 -22.17
N GLU A 803 48.25 21.45 -22.02
CA GLU A 803 49.59 21.58 -22.59
C GLU A 803 50.62 20.77 -21.77
N PRO A 804 51.74 20.34 -22.37
CA PRO A 804 52.85 19.74 -21.63
C PRO A 804 53.33 20.69 -20.53
N GLY A 805 53.33 20.24 -19.27
CA GLY A 805 53.68 21.06 -18.10
C GLY A 805 52.50 21.53 -17.24
N GLU A 806 51.26 21.45 -17.72
CA GLU A 806 50.08 21.79 -16.92
C GLU A 806 49.75 20.72 -15.85
N ARG A 807 49.19 21.16 -14.71
CA ARG A 807 48.78 20.23 -13.64
C ARG A 807 47.44 19.59 -13.97
N ARG A 808 47.47 18.28 -14.21
CA ARG A 808 46.26 17.47 -14.39
C ARG A 808 45.43 17.40 -13.11
N LEU A 809 44.10 17.53 -13.21
CA LEU A 809 43.21 17.39 -12.06
C LEU A 809 43.28 15.95 -11.52
N ARG A 810 43.49 15.85 -10.20
CA ARG A 810 43.76 14.62 -9.44
C ARG A 810 42.58 13.65 -9.54
N GLY A 811 42.57 12.65 -10.45
CA GLY A 811 41.38 11.79 -10.53
C GLY A 811 41.44 10.37 -11.08
N GLU A 812 42.43 10.01 -11.89
CA GLU A 812 42.40 8.70 -12.56
C GLU A 812 43.04 7.55 -11.80
N ARG A 813 44.01 7.80 -10.92
CA ARG A 813 44.68 6.75 -10.14
C ARG A 813 44.61 7.06 -8.64
N HIS A 814 43.91 6.20 -7.90
CA HIS A 814 43.68 6.34 -6.44
C HIS A 814 44.97 6.28 -5.58
N ARG A 815 46.16 6.10 -6.19
CA ARG A 815 47.43 5.80 -5.50
C ARG A 815 48.61 6.76 -5.77
N ALA A 816 48.49 7.74 -6.66
CA ALA A 816 49.58 8.71 -6.88
C ALA A 816 49.47 9.90 -5.90
N GLN A 817 50.34 9.95 -4.89
CA GLN A 817 50.55 11.15 -4.09
C GLN A 817 51.45 12.10 -4.90
N GLY A 818 50.85 13.16 -5.43
CA GLY A 818 51.49 14.18 -6.27
C GLY A 818 50.67 14.44 -7.53
N GLY A 819 50.35 15.70 -7.82
CA GLY A 819 49.83 16.07 -9.14
C GLY A 819 50.91 15.73 -10.16
N THR A 820 50.63 14.81 -11.09
CA THR A 820 51.58 14.50 -12.15
C THR A 820 51.58 15.65 -13.14
N THR A 821 52.69 16.37 -13.24
CA THR A 821 52.97 17.27 -14.36
C THR A 821 52.89 16.45 -15.64
N THR A 822 52.03 16.84 -16.58
CA THR A 822 51.89 16.15 -17.86
C THR A 822 53.17 16.30 -18.67
N THR A 823 53.84 15.19 -18.99
CA THR A 823 55.00 15.17 -19.89
C THR A 823 54.60 15.19 -21.38
N ALA A 824 53.31 15.01 -21.69
CA ALA A 824 52.73 15.04 -23.03
C ALA A 824 51.37 15.76 -23.01
N ALA A 825 50.94 16.28 -24.15
CA ALA A 825 49.60 16.87 -24.31
C ALA A 825 48.50 15.83 -24.06
N PHE A 826 47.44 16.23 -23.37
CA PHE A 826 46.31 15.35 -23.05
C PHE A 826 44.97 16.09 -23.13
N VAL A 827 43.97 15.48 -23.74
CA VAL A 827 42.57 15.97 -23.69
C VAL A 827 41.89 15.50 -22.41
N GLU A 828 41.60 16.44 -21.51
CA GLU A 828 40.85 16.18 -20.28
C GLU A 828 39.33 16.28 -20.51
N ALA A 829 38.61 15.35 -19.86
CA ALA A 829 37.16 15.41 -19.80
C ALA A 829 36.68 16.67 -19.06
N PRO A 830 35.42 17.10 -19.25
CA PRO A 830 34.89 18.29 -18.59
C PRO A 830 35.08 18.26 -17.06
N GLU A 831 35.52 19.39 -16.49
CA GLU A 831 35.82 19.55 -15.05
C GLU A 831 34.71 19.00 -14.11
N PRO A 832 33.40 19.21 -14.37
CA PRO A 832 32.34 18.71 -13.49
C PRO A 832 32.28 17.18 -13.38
N CYS A 833 32.74 16.44 -14.39
CA CYS A 833 32.64 14.98 -14.43
C CYS A 833 33.41 14.34 -13.26
N TYR A 834 34.55 14.91 -12.88
CA TYR A 834 35.35 14.40 -11.78
C TYR A 834 34.62 14.53 -10.44
N THR A 835 34.08 15.71 -10.15
CA THR A 835 33.32 15.98 -8.92
C THR A 835 32.05 15.12 -8.85
N LEU A 836 31.35 14.97 -9.98
CA LEU A 836 30.17 14.10 -10.07
C LEU A 836 30.52 12.64 -9.79
N ALA A 837 31.63 12.11 -10.33
CA ALA A 837 32.05 10.75 -10.07
C ALA A 837 32.38 10.48 -8.59
N GLN A 838 32.94 11.47 -7.88
CA GLN A 838 33.13 11.37 -6.42
C GLN A 838 31.79 11.27 -5.67
N TYR A 839 30.79 12.06 -6.08
CA TYR A 839 29.46 12.01 -5.48
C TYR A 839 28.72 10.72 -5.80
N ILE A 840 28.82 10.24 -7.04
CA ILE A 840 28.30 8.93 -7.46
C ILE A 840 28.92 7.84 -6.58
N TYR A 841 30.26 7.86 -6.40
CA TYR A 841 30.94 6.91 -5.53
C TYR A 841 30.38 6.93 -4.09
N LYS A 842 30.14 8.12 -3.52
CA LYS A 842 29.51 8.25 -2.18
C LYS A 842 28.07 7.75 -2.14
N CYS A 843 27.26 8.02 -3.16
CA CYS A 843 25.89 7.52 -3.21
C CYS A 843 25.86 5.99 -3.34
N VAL A 844 26.77 5.41 -4.15
CA VAL A 844 26.93 3.95 -4.27
C VAL A 844 27.39 3.33 -2.95
N GLN A 845 28.29 3.96 -2.20
CA GLN A 845 28.66 3.48 -0.85
C GLN A 845 27.43 3.37 0.08
N VAL A 846 26.57 4.39 0.08
CA VAL A 846 25.32 4.38 0.85
C VAL A 846 24.37 3.30 0.33
N ALA A 847 24.21 3.19 -1.00
CA ALA A 847 23.35 2.19 -1.63
C ALA A 847 23.77 0.77 -1.26
N VAL A 848 25.06 0.42 -1.34
CA VAL A 848 25.57 -0.91 -0.96
C VAL A 848 25.28 -1.23 0.50
N ILE A 849 25.59 -0.30 1.42
CA ILE A 849 25.35 -0.53 2.85
C ILE A 849 23.88 -0.81 3.12
N LEU A 850 22.98 -0.01 2.54
CA LEU A 850 21.54 -0.13 2.75
C LEU A 850 20.94 -1.34 2.01
N LEU A 851 21.39 -1.64 0.79
CA LEU A 851 20.94 -2.82 0.05
C LEU A 851 21.37 -4.11 0.76
N THR A 852 22.63 -4.20 1.21
CA THR A 852 23.11 -5.38 1.94
C THR A 852 22.38 -5.54 3.28
N ALA A 853 22.25 -4.47 4.07
CA ALA A 853 21.49 -4.51 5.31
C ALA A 853 20.02 -4.89 5.05
N GLY A 854 19.39 -4.28 4.05
CA GLY A 854 18.03 -4.58 3.62
C GLY A 854 17.86 -6.04 3.24
N THR A 855 18.72 -6.60 2.40
CA THR A 855 18.64 -8.02 1.99
C THR A 855 18.80 -8.98 3.17
N ILE A 856 19.71 -8.70 4.12
CA ILE A 856 19.86 -9.51 5.35
C ILE A 856 18.59 -9.44 6.21
N LEU A 857 18.06 -8.23 6.44
CA LEU A 857 16.80 -8.03 7.19
C LEU A 857 15.62 -8.73 6.49
N GLY A 858 15.64 -8.80 5.16
CA GLY A 858 14.66 -9.53 4.36
C GLY A 858 14.70 -11.04 4.60
N GLY A 859 15.89 -11.62 4.73
CA GLY A 859 16.04 -13.02 5.10
C GLY A 859 15.53 -13.33 6.51
N VAL A 860 15.76 -12.43 7.48
CA VAL A 860 15.18 -12.56 8.83
C VAL A 860 13.66 -12.48 8.79
N TRP A 861 13.10 -11.54 8.03
CA TRP A 861 11.66 -11.46 7.84
C TRP A 861 11.09 -12.72 7.16
N ALA A 862 11.74 -13.24 6.11
CA ALA A 862 11.32 -14.46 5.42
C ALA A 862 11.32 -15.69 6.35
N ASP A 863 12.29 -15.78 7.27
CA ASP A 863 12.32 -16.80 8.30
C ASP A 863 11.09 -16.74 9.22
N ARG A 864 10.66 -15.53 9.60
CA ARG A 864 9.48 -15.32 10.44
C ARG A 864 8.16 -15.53 9.69
N ALA A 865 8.08 -15.12 8.43
CA ALA A 865 6.86 -15.20 7.64
C ALA A 865 6.62 -16.59 7.03
N TRP A 866 7.68 -17.27 6.61
CA TRP A 866 7.61 -18.51 5.81
C TRP A 866 8.36 -19.70 6.41
N GLY A 867 9.06 -19.51 7.53
CA GLY A 867 9.86 -20.55 8.16
C GLY A 867 11.14 -20.91 7.40
N ARG A 868 11.63 -20.01 6.51
CA ARG A 868 12.93 -20.16 5.82
C ARG A 868 13.67 -18.84 5.67
N PHE A 869 14.97 -18.84 5.97
CA PHE A 869 15.82 -17.64 5.83
C PHE A 869 16.10 -17.22 4.37
N TRP A 870 16.28 -18.19 3.46
CA TRP A 870 16.57 -17.95 2.04
C TRP A 870 16.10 -19.13 1.20
N GLY A 871 15.59 -18.88 -0.01
CA GLY A 871 14.99 -19.88 -0.90
C GLY A 871 15.38 -19.77 -2.38
N TRP A 872 16.33 -18.90 -2.73
CA TRP A 872 16.86 -18.74 -4.10
C TRP A 872 15.81 -18.42 -5.16
N ASP A 873 14.71 -17.77 -4.76
CA ASP A 873 13.72 -17.33 -5.72
C ASP A 873 14.27 -16.16 -6.58
N PRO A 874 13.62 -15.82 -7.71
CA PRO A 874 14.11 -14.76 -8.59
C PRO A 874 14.34 -13.43 -7.88
N LYS A 875 13.54 -13.07 -6.87
CA LYS A 875 13.66 -11.79 -6.17
C LYS A 875 14.88 -11.77 -5.25
N GLU A 876 15.08 -12.84 -4.50
CA GLU A 876 16.26 -13.07 -3.66
C GLU A 876 17.56 -13.08 -4.49
N VAL A 877 17.56 -13.79 -5.62
CA VAL A 877 18.70 -13.86 -6.55
C VAL A 877 19.05 -12.49 -7.12
N TRP A 878 18.06 -11.74 -7.60
CA TRP A 878 18.30 -10.41 -8.18
C TRP A 878 18.67 -9.34 -7.14
N ALA A 879 18.24 -9.51 -5.88
CA ALA A 879 18.74 -8.70 -4.78
C ALA A 879 20.25 -8.93 -4.56
N LEU A 880 20.69 -10.20 -4.57
CA LEU A 880 22.12 -10.55 -4.48
C LEU A 880 22.92 -10.01 -5.68
N ILE A 881 22.43 -10.19 -6.91
CA ILE A 881 23.07 -9.65 -8.13
C ILE A 881 23.25 -8.13 -8.02
N SER A 882 22.23 -7.40 -7.55
CA SER A 882 22.30 -5.95 -7.41
C SER A 882 23.36 -5.50 -6.41
N ILE A 883 23.49 -6.21 -5.28
CA ILE A 883 24.58 -5.98 -4.32
C ILE A 883 25.93 -6.22 -4.99
N LEU A 884 26.11 -7.35 -5.68
CA LEU A 884 27.37 -7.71 -6.34
C LEU A 884 27.77 -6.70 -7.41
N VAL A 885 26.82 -6.20 -8.21
CA VAL A 885 27.08 -5.17 -9.24
C VAL A 885 27.61 -3.88 -8.62
N TYR A 886 26.94 -3.35 -7.59
CA TYR A 886 27.42 -2.15 -6.92
C TYR A 886 28.72 -2.37 -6.14
N MET A 887 28.91 -3.56 -5.56
CA MET A 887 30.13 -3.94 -4.86
C MET A 887 31.33 -4.00 -5.82
N ALA A 888 31.14 -4.62 -7.00
CA ALA A 888 32.13 -4.67 -8.06
C ALA A 888 32.49 -3.26 -8.56
N LEU A 889 31.51 -2.36 -8.66
CA LEU A 889 31.76 -0.96 -9.01
C LEU A 889 32.63 -0.24 -7.98
N LEU A 890 32.34 -0.40 -6.68
CA LEU A 890 33.15 0.20 -5.60
C LEU A 890 34.57 -0.35 -5.55
N HIS A 891 34.72 -1.68 -5.64
CA HIS A 891 36.01 -2.35 -5.62
C HIS A 891 36.82 -2.03 -6.88
N GLY A 892 36.19 -2.02 -8.05
CA GLY A 892 36.83 -1.62 -9.30
C GLY A 892 37.34 -0.18 -9.25
N ARG A 893 36.60 0.74 -8.60
CA ARG A 893 37.08 2.12 -8.40
C ARG A 893 38.26 2.19 -7.42
N TYR A 894 38.22 1.40 -6.35
CA TYR A 894 39.30 1.33 -5.37
C TYR A 894 40.58 0.70 -5.95
N ALA A 895 40.44 -0.36 -6.74
CA ALA A 895 41.54 -1.04 -7.44
C ALA A 895 42.10 -0.23 -8.63
N GLY A 896 41.38 0.81 -9.07
CA GLY A 896 41.76 1.66 -10.21
C GLY A 896 41.34 1.10 -11.58
N TRP A 897 40.53 0.04 -11.62
CA TRP A 897 39.96 -0.53 -12.85
C TRP A 897 38.83 0.34 -13.43
N VAL A 898 38.10 1.04 -12.56
CA VAL A 898 36.99 1.90 -12.94
C VAL A 898 37.42 3.36 -12.91
N ASN A 899 37.40 4.00 -14.08
CA ASN A 899 37.67 5.43 -14.24
C ASN A 899 36.42 6.29 -13.99
N THR A 900 36.55 7.62 -14.11
CA THR A 900 35.46 8.60 -13.91
C THR A 900 34.25 8.31 -14.79
N PHE A 901 34.47 7.96 -16.06
CA PHE A 901 33.39 7.57 -16.98
C PHE A 901 32.73 6.25 -16.54
N GLY A 902 33.53 5.26 -16.15
CA GLY A 902 33.08 3.96 -15.66
C GLY A 902 32.24 4.07 -14.38
N MET A 903 32.49 5.07 -13.53
CA MET A 903 31.61 5.38 -12.39
C MET A 903 30.23 5.85 -12.84
N ALA A 904 30.17 6.74 -13.84
CA ALA A 904 28.92 7.24 -14.39
C ALA A 904 28.13 6.13 -15.11
N ALA A 905 28.79 5.37 -16.01
CA ALA A 905 28.18 4.23 -16.69
C ALA A 905 27.78 3.11 -15.70
N GLY A 906 28.64 2.80 -14.74
CA GLY A 906 28.37 1.78 -13.71
C GLY A 906 27.17 2.12 -12.82
N SER A 907 26.93 3.40 -12.53
CA SER A 907 25.72 3.82 -11.82
C SER A 907 24.43 3.55 -12.61
N VAL A 908 24.50 3.59 -13.95
CA VAL A 908 23.39 3.21 -14.84
C VAL A 908 23.12 1.71 -14.76
N PHE A 909 24.15 0.88 -14.92
CA PHE A 909 24.01 -0.57 -14.81
C PHE A 909 23.52 -1.02 -13.43
N GLY A 910 24.04 -0.41 -12.36
CA GLY A 910 23.60 -0.70 -10.99
C GLY A 910 22.12 -0.39 -10.77
N MET A 911 21.62 0.74 -11.30
CA MET A 911 20.21 1.09 -11.18
C MET A 911 19.30 0.18 -12.02
N ILE A 912 19.72 -0.19 -13.24
CA ILE A 912 18.99 -1.17 -14.06
C ILE A 912 18.84 -2.50 -13.31
N SER A 913 19.89 -2.99 -12.67
CA SER A 913 19.83 -4.21 -11.83
C SER A 913 18.81 -4.09 -10.70
N VAL A 914 18.78 -2.95 -10.00
CA VAL A 914 17.82 -2.68 -8.91
C VAL A 914 16.38 -2.65 -9.43
N VAL A 915 16.12 -1.93 -10.52
CA VAL A 915 14.78 -1.87 -11.10
C VAL A 915 14.36 -3.26 -11.59
N TRP A 916 15.29 -4.07 -12.11
CA TRP A 916 14.99 -5.46 -12.46
C TRP A 916 14.63 -6.33 -11.24
N ALA A 917 15.38 -6.20 -10.14
CA ALA A 917 15.11 -6.92 -8.89
C ALA A 917 13.77 -6.56 -8.25
N TRP A 918 13.28 -5.33 -8.46
CA TRP A 918 12.05 -4.82 -7.86
C TRP A 918 10.84 -4.87 -8.81
N TYR A 919 10.97 -4.42 -10.07
CA TYR A 919 9.89 -4.41 -11.05
C TYR A 919 9.89 -5.67 -11.93
N GLY A 920 11.07 -6.12 -12.39
CA GLY A 920 11.20 -7.25 -13.31
C GLY A 920 10.70 -8.57 -12.70
N THR A 921 11.09 -8.87 -11.47
CA THR A 921 10.64 -10.11 -10.78
C THR A 921 9.16 -10.07 -10.39
N ASN A 922 8.60 -8.89 -10.11
CA ASN A 922 7.19 -8.76 -9.72
C ASN A 922 6.23 -8.83 -10.93
N PHE A 923 6.59 -8.23 -12.07
CA PHE A 923 5.66 -8.10 -13.22
C PHE A 923 6.05 -8.92 -14.47
N LEU A 924 7.34 -9.20 -14.69
CA LEU A 924 7.81 -9.94 -15.89
C LEU A 924 7.99 -11.44 -15.63
N MET A 925 8.28 -11.83 -14.38
CA MET A 925 8.47 -13.23 -13.97
C MET A 925 7.75 -13.56 -12.66
N PRO A 926 6.40 -13.58 -12.61
CA PRO A 926 5.66 -13.94 -11.40
C PRO A 926 5.78 -15.44 -11.12
N ALA A 927 6.94 -15.85 -10.60
CA ALA A 927 7.22 -17.18 -10.08
C ALA A 927 7.85 -17.04 -8.68
N GLY A 928 7.22 -17.63 -7.67
CA GLY A 928 7.67 -17.62 -6.27
C GLY A 928 6.72 -16.90 -5.30
N LEU A 929 7.00 -17.04 -3.99
CA LEU A 929 6.17 -16.57 -2.88
C LEU A 929 6.12 -15.03 -2.71
N HIS A 930 6.95 -14.29 -3.46
CA HIS A 930 7.09 -12.83 -3.34
C HIS A 930 6.30 -12.00 -4.38
N ALA A 931 5.53 -12.64 -5.26
CA ALA A 931 4.72 -11.95 -6.26
C ALA A 931 3.44 -11.37 -5.64
N TYR A 932 3.56 -10.25 -4.93
CA TYR A 932 2.43 -9.56 -4.28
C TYR A 932 1.78 -8.49 -5.16
N ALA A 933 2.43 -8.09 -6.24
CA ALA A 933 1.81 -7.25 -7.25
C ALA A 933 0.93 -8.16 -8.11
N GLY A 934 -0.39 -8.02 -7.98
CA GLY A 934 -1.36 -8.77 -8.78
C GLY A 934 -1.13 -8.66 -10.30
N GLU A 935 -1.88 -9.46 -11.05
CA GLU A 935 -1.78 -9.62 -12.52
C GLU A 935 -2.10 -8.33 -13.30
N GLY A 936 -1.19 -7.34 -13.25
CA GLY A 936 -1.23 -6.14 -14.06
C GLY A 936 -0.24 -6.23 -15.22
N SER A 937 -0.71 -6.01 -16.46
CA SER A 937 0.15 -5.77 -17.64
C SER A 937 0.80 -4.38 -17.55
N GLY A 938 1.68 -4.22 -16.55
CA GLY A 938 2.05 -2.93 -15.98
C GLY A 938 3.10 -2.12 -16.74
N GLY A 939 3.09 -2.09 -18.07
CA GLY A 939 3.97 -1.20 -18.83
C GLY A 939 5.43 -1.67 -18.95
N GLY A 940 5.67 -2.99 -18.96
CA GLY A 940 7.04 -3.54 -19.08
C GLY A 940 7.79 -3.04 -20.32
N LEU A 941 7.07 -2.77 -21.41
CA LEU A 941 7.63 -2.15 -22.61
C LEU A 941 8.24 -0.76 -22.34
N TYR A 942 7.59 0.07 -21.51
CA TYR A 942 8.12 1.40 -21.16
C TYR A 942 9.40 1.29 -20.33
N VAL A 943 9.47 0.32 -19.42
CA VAL A 943 10.67 0.08 -18.61
C VAL A 943 11.82 -0.40 -19.49
N VAL A 944 11.57 -1.38 -20.37
CA VAL A 944 12.58 -1.89 -21.32
C VAL A 944 13.02 -0.81 -22.32
N ALA A 945 12.08 0.01 -22.82
CA ALA A 945 12.38 1.13 -23.69
C ALA A 945 13.23 2.19 -22.98
N ALA A 946 12.92 2.52 -21.72
CA ALA A 946 13.70 3.45 -20.91
C ALA A 946 15.13 2.93 -20.65
N PHE A 947 15.28 1.63 -20.37
CA PHE A 947 16.61 1.00 -20.22
C PHE A 947 17.40 1.05 -21.52
N THR A 948 16.78 0.66 -22.62
CA THR A 948 17.40 0.69 -23.95
C THR A 948 17.84 2.12 -24.29
N ALA A 949 16.98 3.11 -24.08
CA ALA A 949 17.31 4.51 -24.31
C ALA A 949 18.48 4.98 -23.41
N ASN A 950 18.52 4.58 -22.14
CA ASN A 950 19.60 4.99 -21.25
C ASN A 950 20.93 4.31 -21.59
N LEU A 951 20.91 3.04 -22.01
CA LEU A 951 22.10 2.32 -22.49
C LEU A 951 22.62 2.91 -23.81
N LEU A 952 21.73 3.28 -24.74
CA LEU A 952 22.11 4.01 -25.96
C LEU A 952 22.76 5.35 -25.61
N PHE A 953 22.23 6.08 -24.65
CA PHE A 953 22.82 7.33 -24.16
C PHE A 953 24.23 7.13 -23.59
N VAL A 954 24.45 6.07 -22.80
CA VAL A 954 25.79 5.67 -22.33
C VAL A 954 26.71 5.35 -23.52
N GLY A 955 26.23 4.61 -24.51
CA GLY A 955 26.99 4.23 -25.70
C GLY A 955 27.42 5.44 -26.54
N LEU A 956 26.52 6.41 -26.74
CA LEU A 956 26.83 7.67 -27.44
C LEU A 956 27.86 8.50 -26.68
N ALA A 957 27.70 8.65 -25.36
CA ALA A 957 28.65 9.36 -24.52
C ALA A 957 30.03 8.67 -24.53
N TRP A 958 30.06 7.33 -24.50
CA TRP A 958 31.29 6.54 -24.61
C TRP A 958 31.96 6.74 -25.97
N ALA A 959 31.21 6.67 -27.07
CA ALA A 959 31.75 6.84 -28.41
C ALA A 959 32.38 8.22 -28.59
N ARG A 960 31.74 9.29 -28.09
CA ARG A 960 32.34 10.64 -28.08
C ARG A 960 33.59 10.69 -27.21
N TYR A 961 33.51 10.19 -25.97
CA TYR A 961 34.65 10.17 -25.06
C TYR A 961 35.86 9.44 -25.65
N ARG A 962 35.64 8.29 -26.30
CA ARG A 962 36.69 7.54 -27.00
C ARG A 962 37.24 8.29 -28.21
N ARG A 963 36.40 8.95 -29.01
CA ARG A 963 36.84 9.71 -30.19
C ARG A 963 37.76 10.86 -29.81
N GLU A 964 37.38 11.65 -28.80
CA GLU A 964 38.17 12.82 -28.37
C GLU A 964 39.46 12.42 -27.65
N THR A 965 39.45 11.31 -26.88
CA THR A 965 40.67 10.83 -26.18
C THR A 965 41.63 10.05 -27.07
N HIS A 966 41.16 9.45 -28.17
CA HIS A 966 42.04 8.78 -29.16
C HIS A 966 42.61 9.71 -30.23
N ARG A 967 41.98 10.88 -30.49
CA ARG A 967 42.39 11.82 -31.55
C ARG A 967 43.84 12.32 -31.39
N GLU A 968 44.40 12.25 -30.18
CA GLU A 968 45.78 12.63 -29.87
C GLU A 968 46.84 11.56 -30.17
N GLN A 969 46.49 10.28 -30.35
CA GLN A 969 47.50 9.29 -30.77
C GLN A 969 47.98 9.51 -32.22
N MET A 970 47.31 10.39 -32.98
CA MET A 970 47.46 10.55 -34.43
C MET A 970 47.98 11.94 -34.87
N ILE A 971 48.28 12.87 -33.94
CA ILE A 971 48.86 14.17 -34.30
C ILE A 971 50.40 14.07 -34.16
N PRO A 972 51.17 14.10 -35.27
CA PRO A 972 52.62 14.07 -35.20
C PRO A 972 53.16 15.34 -34.53
N GLN A 973 54.29 15.21 -33.82
CA GLN A 973 55.10 16.32 -33.28
C GLN A 973 55.75 17.20 -34.37
N THR A 974 55.02 17.59 -35.42
CA THR A 974 55.55 18.35 -36.57
C THR A 974 55.13 19.82 -36.57
N ARG A 975 55.16 20.46 -35.40
CA ARG A 975 55.17 21.93 -35.31
C ARG A 975 56.22 22.39 -34.30
N GLY A 976 57.48 22.19 -34.68
CA GLY A 976 58.65 22.64 -33.91
C GLY A 976 59.92 22.70 -34.75
N ALA A 977 59.81 23.01 -36.05
CA ALA A 977 60.96 23.32 -36.90
C ALA A 977 60.49 24.01 -38.19
N SER A 978 60.42 25.35 -38.16
CA SER A 978 60.52 26.30 -39.29
C SER A 978 59.58 27.49 -39.08
N ALA A 979 60.11 28.51 -38.43
CA ALA A 979 59.80 29.93 -38.66
C ALA A 979 60.44 30.73 -37.52
N GLY A 980 61.50 31.49 -37.82
CA GLY A 980 62.01 32.50 -36.89
C GLY A 980 63.52 32.68 -36.81
N GLU A 981 64.29 32.29 -37.82
CA GLU A 981 65.66 32.81 -37.95
C GLU A 981 65.59 34.16 -38.68
N GLN A 982 65.35 35.24 -37.93
CA GLN A 982 65.75 36.59 -38.32
C GLN A 982 65.72 37.54 -37.13
N HIS A 983 66.92 38.00 -36.76
CA HIS A 983 67.24 39.26 -36.08
C HIS A 983 66.85 39.45 -34.61
N ARG A 984 67.85 39.32 -33.72
CA ARG A 984 68.14 40.33 -32.68
C ARG A 984 69.58 40.21 -32.16
N LYS A 985 70.33 41.29 -32.31
CA LYS A 985 71.69 41.52 -31.78
C LYS A 985 71.71 41.44 -30.24
N PRO A 986 72.85 41.09 -29.61
CA PRO A 986 72.98 41.07 -28.15
C PRO A 986 73.19 42.48 -27.60
N HIS A 987 72.46 42.84 -26.54
CA HIS A 987 72.80 43.96 -25.67
C HIS A 987 73.79 43.48 -24.61
N GLU A 988 74.95 44.13 -24.57
CA GLU A 988 75.95 44.05 -23.51
C GLU A 988 75.34 44.44 -22.16
N VAL A 989 75.69 43.68 -21.12
CA VAL A 989 75.61 44.12 -19.72
C VAL A 989 77.04 44.31 -19.25
N GLY A 990 77.48 45.56 -19.17
CA GLY A 990 78.69 45.94 -18.45
C GLY A 990 78.42 45.92 -16.94
N ALA A 991 79.23 45.19 -16.19
CA ALA A 991 79.40 45.38 -14.76
C ALA A 991 80.83 45.89 -14.51
N VAL A 992 80.89 46.97 -13.73
CA VAL A 992 82.10 47.64 -13.25
C VAL A 992 82.84 46.73 -12.27
N SER A 993 84.18 46.83 -12.35
CA SER A 993 85.28 46.24 -11.55
C SER A 993 85.64 44.78 -11.81
#